data_AF-A0A1M3L079-F1
#
_entry.id   AF-A0A1M3L079-F1
#
_cell.length_a   1.000
_cell.length_b   1.000
_cell.length_c   1.000
_cell.angle_alpha   90.00
_cell.angle_beta   90.00
_cell.angle_gamma   90.00
#
_symmetry.space_group_name_H-M   'P 1'
#
loop_
_entity.id
_entity.type
_entity.pdbx_description
1 polymer ?
#
loop_
_entity_poly.entity_id
_entity_poly.type
_entity_poly.pdbx_seq_one_letter_code
_entity_poly.pdbx_strand_id
1 'polypeptide(L)'
;MGFAHTSATAQKKNDYYYAMRTVTTGLDSPWEMTPGPDGQLWCTERAGYVCRIDPDNGTYTRILDISDRVVNKEESGLLGMALHPSFADSPYVYLSWTDHGDGQLQQKIVRYTYDGDQLVDPQEFMAWDTPAIFHAGSRLAISKDHKLIVTTGETTSNMVAQYTEDPRGKVLRLNLDGSIPDDNPVPGSAIYARGFRNPQGLVVLPDGRIYTAEHGPATDDEINLILPGANYGWPIVMGYCDEPEEIPICEAENITEAVYSTVGFTYGMGALEYYTGTRFPEWQNKLLAGSLKSARIQAFELGEDGTTVSNERQYFSHSVGRIRDFAATPDGRIFICTSNRDGRGRYPFPTEEDDRIYELLHAPAEAVPTLEEQLQPDTVYANVGDVVLHHLRLENTGNAMLSINNWWTGGENASDAMVYIFDGSLWLRENSHNYLPVQCTPTGEGVRTATVTVSPNNINSNRTYTIVIDPDFPDVTYKEDTIRVEGAVGARSNFSIRFINSGEKTVDVNDVLIEGESASEFIVNDEHLHTVLAPGQEGNIAMEFIPVSIGEEKIATVSVTGNLPRKRSMVVIGSALTVSVAEKKSVTQPICAPQPADQEVFLTVPAEAGHHMMVQVRDMFGRLVDTFEWMSVSGMDVHRIATTAYPSGAYSISIAAGSDVRFVPMIVRH
;
A
#
# COMPACT_ATOMS: atom_id res chain seq x y z
N MET A 1 -17.02 -7.96 30.80
CA MET A 1 -15.69 -8.50 31.17
C MET A 1 -14.86 -8.40 29.91
N GLY A 2 -14.20 -7.26 29.71
CA GLY A 2 -13.48 -6.93 28.48
C GLY A 2 -12.06 -7.49 28.53
N PHE A 3 -11.66 -8.18 27.48
CA PHE A 3 -10.33 -8.73 27.30
C PHE A 3 -9.33 -7.59 27.06
N ALA A 4 -8.25 -7.60 27.83
CA ALA A 4 -7.10 -6.74 27.61
C ALA A 4 -6.38 -7.19 26.33
N HIS A 5 -6.29 -6.32 25.33
CA HIS A 5 -5.42 -6.49 24.17
C HIS A 5 -4.11 -5.74 24.42
N THR A 6 -3.01 -6.48 24.30
CA THR A 6 -1.64 -6.10 24.65
C THR A 6 -1.03 -5.13 23.65
N SER A 7 -0.52 -4.03 24.17
CA SER A 7 0.17 -2.91 23.52
C SER A 7 1.64 -3.19 23.17
N ALA A 8 2.23 -2.35 22.31
CA ALA A 8 3.65 -2.30 22.02
C ALA A 8 4.47 -2.27 23.34
N THR A 9 5.27 -3.32 23.56
CA THR A 9 5.94 -3.56 24.83
C THR A 9 7.27 -2.81 24.88
N ALA A 10 7.29 -1.62 25.48
CA ALA A 10 8.54 -1.06 25.99
C ALA A 10 8.98 -1.92 27.19
N GLN A 11 9.95 -2.82 27.00
CA GLN A 11 10.57 -3.57 28.09
C GLN A 11 11.83 -2.85 28.54
N LYS A 12 11.88 -2.41 29.80
CA LYS A 12 13.14 -2.05 30.45
C LYS A 12 13.96 -3.32 30.64
N LYS A 13 15.06 -3.45 29.92
CA LYS A 13 15.99 -4.58 30.08
C LYS A 13 17.41 -4.05 30.19
N ASN A 14 17.93 -4.02 31.41
CA ASN A 14 19.30 -3.63 31.76
C ASN A 14 19.80 -2.39 31.00
N ASP A 15 19.36 -1.22 31.49
CA ASP A 15 19.82 0.12 31.12
C ASP A 15 19.35 0.68 29.75
N TYR A 16 18.69 -0.07 28.88
CA TYR A 16 18.24 0.44 27.56
C TYR A 16 16.73 0.39 27.35
N TYR A 17 16.22 1.33 26.55
CA TYR A 17 14.83 1.37 26.08
C TYR A 17 14.78 1.01 24.59
N TYR A 18 13.92 0.05 24.26
CA TYR A 18 13.65 -0.36 22.89
C TYR A 18 12.25 0.03 22.45
N ALA A 19 12.10 0.35 21.17
CA ALA A 19 10.79 0.38 20.51
C ALA A 19 10.84 -0.31 19.16
N MET A 20 9.65 -0.55 18.62
CA MET A 20 9.48 -1.02 17.25
C MET A 20 8.58 -0.06 16.51
N ARG A 21 9.03 0.42 15.36
CA ARG A 21 8.22 1.18 14.40
C ARG A 21 7.79 0.23 13.29
N THR A 22 6.50 0.10 13.06
CA THR A 22 6.00 -0.58 11.85
C THR A 22 6.45 0.21 10.63
N VAL A 23 7.20 -0.44 9.74
CA VAL A 23 7.64 0.13 8.46
C VAL A 23 6.57 -0.16 7.41
N THR A 24 6.22 -1.44 7.22
CA THR A 24 5.21 -1.83 6.25
C THR A 24 4.37 -2.99 6.77
N THR A 25 3.18 -3.19 6.19
CA THR A 25 2.17 -4.16 6.60
C THR A 25 1.57 -4.88 5.39
N GLY A 26 0.82 -5.96 5.64
CA GLY A 26 0.07 -6.67 4.60
C GLY A 26 0.92 -7.52 3.65
N LEU A 27 2.15 -7.86 4.05
CA LEU A 27 3.02 -8.76 3.30
C LEU A 27 2.56 -10.22 3.45
N ASP A 28 2.78 -11.04 2.43
CA ASP A 28 2.48 -12.48 2.47
C ASP A 28 3.72 -13.30 2.87
N SER A 29 3.86 -13.53 4.19
CA SER A 29 4.95 -14.32 4.77
C SER A 29 6.33 -13.90 4.23
N PRO A 30 6.76 -12.64 4.46
CA PRO A 30 8.06 -12.14 4.03
C PRO A 30 9.17 -13.04 4.57
N TRP A 31 10.10 -13.50 3.72
CA TRP A 31 10.97 -14.64 4.03
C TRP A 31 12.46 -14.28 4.15
N GLU A 32 13.01 -13.61 3.14
CA GLU A 32 14.33 -12.98 3.17
C GLU A 32 14.18 -11.47 3.17
N MET A 33 15.02 -10.77 3.93
CA MET A 33 15.16 -9.32 3.85
C MET A 33 16.64 -8.92 3.82
N THR A 34 17.04 -8.09 2.86
CA THR A 34 18.42 -7.59 2.78
C THR A 34 18.45 -6.11 2.37
N PRO A 35 19.34 -5.29 2.94
CA PRO A 35 19.53 -3.92 2.47
C PRO A 35 20.09 -3.90 1.05
N GLY A 36 19.41 -3.18 0.16
CA GLY A 36 19.85 -2.93 -1.20
C GLY A 36 20.89 -1.80 -1.28
N PRO A 37 21.69 -1.76 -2.37
CA PRO A 37 22.65 -0.69 -2.64
C PRO A 37 21.99 0.67 -2.96
N ASP A 38 20.68 0.64 -3.18
CA ASP A 38 19.79 1.77 -3.47
C ASP A 38 19.17 2.38 -2.20
N GLY A 39 19.52 1.87 -1.02
CA GLY A 39 18.95 2.30 0.27
C GLY A 39 17.56 1.74 0.55
N GLN A 40 17.03 0.88 -0.31
CA GLN A 40 15.76 0.17 -0.09
C GLN A 40 16.02 -1.13 0.67
N LEU A 41 14.99 -1.65 1.33
CA LEU A 41 14.98 -3.04 1.77
C LEU A 41 14.47 -3.91 0.62
N TRP A 42 15.20 -4.96 0.29
CA TRP A 42 14.78 -5.97 -0.68
C TRP A 42 14.24 -7.16 0.09
N CYS A 43 13.03 -7.60 -0.23
CA CYS A 43 12.34 -8.65 0.50
C CYS A 43 11.77 -9.70 -0.46
N THR A 44 11.84 -10.98 -0.10
CA THR A 44 11.05 -12.02 -0.76
C THR A 44 9.75 -12.26 0.01
N GLU A 45 8.65 -12.52 -0.70
CA GLU A 45 7.42 -13.06 -0.13
C GLU A 45 7.29 -14.53 -0.52
N ARG A 46 6.91 -15.41 0.43
CA ARG A 46 6.76 -16.85 0.17
C ARG A 46 5.85 -17.14 -1.03
N ALA A 47 4.89 -16.25 -1.27
CA ALA A 47 3.95 -16.29 -2.38
C ALA A 47 4.53 -16.08 -3.78
N GLY A 48 5.82 -15.77 -3.93
CA GLY A 48 6.46 -15.66 -5.24
C GLY A 48 6.74 -14.24 -5.70
N TYR A 49 6.87 -13.29 -4.76
CA TYR A 49 7.18 -11.90 -5.07
C TYR A 49 8.54 -11.48 -4.53
N VAL A 50 9.24 -10.61 -5.27
CA VAL A 50 10.36 -9.83 -4.74
C VAL A 50 9.91 -8.38 -4.64
N CYS A 51 10.06 -7.79 -3.46
CA CYS A 51 9.63 -6.44 -3.14
C CYS A 51 10.85 -5.53 -2.88
N ARG A 52 10.78 -4.28 -3.34
CA ARG A 52 11.63 -3.17 -2.86
C ARG A 52 10.79 -2.27 -1.98
N ILE A 53 11.26 -2.04 -0.75
CA ILE A 53 10.52 -1.40 0.32
C ILE A 53 11.31 -0.20 0.84
N ASP A 54 10.67 0.95 0.88
CA ASP A 54 11.27 2.17 1.41
C ASP A 54 11.31 2.06 2.95
N PRO A 55 12.51 2.03 3.56
CA PRO A 55 12.64 1.83 5.00
C PRO A 55 12.09 3.00 5.84
N ASP A 56 11.86 4.17 5.24
CA ASP A 56 11.45 5.37 5.96
C ASP A 56 9.95 5.62 5.91
N ASN A 57 9.30 5.41 4.77
CA ASN A 57 7.85 5.61 4.62
C ASN A 57 7.04 4.32 4.44
N GLY A 58 7.68 3.16 4.21
CA GLY A 58 7.00 1.87 4.14
C GLY A 58 6.35 1.54 2.81
N THR A 59 6.40 2.44 1.82
CA THR A 59 5.90 2.15 0.48
C THR A 59 6.75 1.06 -0.16
N TYR A 60 6.12 0.20 -0.96
CA TYR A 60 6.84 -0.87 -1.64
C TYR A 60 6.31 -1.13 -3.05
N THR A 61 7.19 -1.72 -3.86
CA THR A 61 6.91 -2.16 -5.23
C THR A 61 7.32 -3.61 -5.39
N ARG A 62 6.51 -4.39 -6.11
CA ARG A 62 6.88 -5.75 -6.52
C ARG A 62 7.64 -5.66 -7.83
N ILE A 63 8.88 -6.14 -7.81
CA ILE A 63 9.82 -6.12 -8.94
C ILE A 63 10.03 -7.52 -9.55
N LEU A 64 9.38 -8.54 -8.97
CA LEU A 64 9.25 -9.87 -9.55
C LEU A 64 7.89 -10.43 -9.13
N ASP A 65 7.21 -11.08 -10.06
CA ASP A 65 6.03 -11.91 -9.81
C ASP A 65 6.21 -13.24 -10.53
N ILE A 66 6.39 -14.30 -9.75
CA ILE A 66 6.41 -15.70 -10.19
C ILE A 66 5.40 -16.53 -9.39
N SER A 67 4.34 -15.88 -8.89
CA SER A 67 3.34 -16.48 -8.01
C SER A 67 2.56 -17.63 -8.65
N ASP A 68 2.48 -17.64 -9.99
CA ASP A 68 1.87 -18.70 -10.80
C ASP A 68 2.77 -19.94 -10.96
N ARG A 69 4.07 -19.80 -10.67
CA ARG A 69 5.07 -20.87 -10.80
C ARG A 69 5.45 -21.49 -9.47
N VAL A 70 5.55 -20.68 -8.41
CA VAL A 70 6.03 -21.15 -7.12
C VAL A 70 5.00 -22.04 -6.42
N VAL A 71 5.48 -23.07 -5.73
CA VAL A 71 4.65 -23.86 -4.83
C VAL A 71 4.62 -23.17 -3.47
N ASN A 72 3.67 -22.24 -3.28
CA ASN A 72 3.42 -21.59 -1.99
C ASN A 72 2.58 -22.51 -1.08
N LYS A 73 3.25 -23.42 -0.38
CA LYS A 73 2.59 -24.36 0.54
C LYS A 73 3.51 -24.77 1.67
N GLU A 74 3.00 -24.71 2.90
CA GLU A 74 3.74 -25.04 4.12
C GLU A 74 5.07 -24.26 4.22
N GLU A 75 6.22 -24.90 4.01
CA GLU A 75 7.54 -24.25 4.07
C GLU A 75 8.14 -23.99 2.68
N SER A 76 7.44 -24.39 1.62
CA SER A 76 7.84 -24.14 0.24
C SER A 76 7.31 -22.81 -0.28
N GLY A 77 8.04 -22.22 -1.23
CA GLY A 77 7.68 -20.98 -1.90
C GLY A 77 8.89 -20.31 -2.53
N LEU A 78 8.84 -18.99 -2.66
CA LEU A 78 10.02 -18.16 -2.87
C LEU A 78 10.64 -17.80 -1.53
N LEU A 79 11.89 -18.22 -1.31
CA LEU A 79 12.52 -18.23 0.01
C LEU A 79 13.73 -17.28 0.01
N GLY A 80 14.96 -17.80 0.14
CA GLY A 80 16.12 -16.94 0.32
C GLY A 80 16.51 -16.13 -0.91
N MET A 81 17.19 -15.02 -0.64
CA MET A 81 17.70 -14.09 -1.64
C MET A 81 19.09 -13.57 -1.24
N ALA A 82 19.95 -13.35 -2.22
CA ALA A 82 21.19 -12.60 -2.03
C ALA A 82 21.43 -11.65 -3.21
N LEU A 83 22.03 -10.49 -2.92
CA LEU A 83 22.43 -9.52 -3.94
C LEU A 83 23.91 -9.69 -4.26
N HIS A 84 24.28 -9.51 -5.53
CA HIS A 84 25.69 -9.51 -5.94
C HIS A 84 26.46 -8.36 -5.24
N PRO A 85 27.68 -8.59 -4.71
CA PRO A 85 28.41 -7.58 -3.92
C PRO A 85 28.80 -6.34 -4.73
N SER A 86 29.09 -6.52 -6.03
CA SER A 86 29.31 -5.43 -7.00
C SER A 86 28.03 -5.10 -7.78
N PHE A 87 26.92 -4.85 -7.08
CA PHE A 87 25.59 -4.74 -7.71
C PHE A 87 25.49 -3.69 -8.81
N ALA A 88 26.23 -2.58 -8.71
CA ALA A 88 26.22 -1.52 -9.73
C ALA A 88 26.77 -1.99 -11.09
N ASP A 89 27.76 -2.88 -11.08
CA ASP A 89 28.39 -3.41 -12.31
C ASP A 89 27.74 -4.74 -12.75
N SER A 90 27.29 -5.51 -11.76
CA SER A 90 26.67 -6.83 -11.92
C SER A 90 25.36 -6.83 -11.13
N PRO A 91 24.25 -6.30 -11.67
CA PRO A 91 22.98 -6.15 -10.96
C PRO A 91 22.25 -7.50 -10.85
N TYR A 92 22.92 -8.49 -10.27
CA TYR A 92 22.43 -9.85 -10.16
C TYR A 92 21.82 -10.11 -8.80
N VAL A 93 20.67 -10.79 -8.82
CA VAL A 93 19.93 -11.25 -7.65
C VAL A 93 19.83 -12.76 -7.70
N TYR A 94 20.24 -13.45 -6.64
CA TYR A 94 20.15 -14.90 -6.51
C TYR A 94 18.95 -15.25 -5.66
N LEU A 95 18.13 -16.20 -6.11
CA LEU A 95 16.92 -16.63 -5.42
C LEU A 95 16.91 -18.16 -5.25
N SER A 96 16.41 -18.63 -4.10
CA SER A 96 15.99 -20.03 -3.91
C SER A 96 14.47 -20.12 -3.87
N TRP A 97 13.90 -20.99 -4.69
CA TRP A 97 12.46 -21.21 -4.71
C TRP A 97 12.09 -22.62 -5.17
N THR A 98 10.85 -23.00 -4.89
CA THR A 98 10.30 -24.33 -5.21
C THR A 98 9.20 -24.23 -6.26
N ASP A 99 9.21 -25.11 -7.27
CA ASP A 99 8.13 -25.24 -8.25
C ASP A 99 7.81 -26.70 -8.60
N HIS A 100 6.95 -26.87 -9.61
CA HIS A 100 6.54 -28.18 -10.12
C HIS A 100 7.34 -28.70 -11.32
N GLY A 101 8.53 -28.14 -11.63
CA GLY A 101 9.49 -28.64 -12.63
C GLY A 101 8.91 -29.47 -13.78
N ASP A 102 9.44 -30.69 -13.96
CA ASP A 102 8.97 -31.71 -14.92
C ASP A 102 7.75 -32.53 -14.40
N GLY A 103 6.88 -31.89 -13.61
CA GLY A 103 5.77 -32.53 -12.91
C GLY A 103 6.14 -33.14 -11.54
N GLN A 104 7.35 -32.90 -11.06
CA GLN A 104 7.80 -33.21 -9.70
C GLN A 104 8.10 -31.92 -8.94
N LEU A 105 8.01 -31.96 -7.62
CA LEU A 105 8.37 -30.82 -6.78
C LEU A 105 9.90 -30.66 -6.79
N GLN A 106 10.39 -29.49 -7.22
CA GLN A 106 11.81 -29.20 -7.34
C GLN A 106 12.16 -27.90 -6.62
N GLN A 107 13.27 -27.92 -5.90
CA GLN A 107 13.88 -26.70 -5.35
C GLN A 107 15.04 -26.30 -6.25
N LYS A 108 15.22 -24.99 -6.47
CA LYS A 108 16.22 -24.47 -7.39
C LYS A 108 16.87 -23.19 -6.91
N ILE A 109 18.08 -22.96 -7.43
CA ILE A 109 18.85 -21.73 -7.29
C ILE A 109 18.90 -21.06 -8.66
N VAL A 110 18.41 -19.82 -8.72
CA VAL A 110 18.27 -19.06 -9.97
C VAL A 110 18.85 -17.66 -9.78
N ARG A 111 19.66 -17.21 -10.74
CA ARG A 111 20.10 -15.82 -10.83
C ARG A 111 19.16 -15.06 -11.75
N TYR A 112 18.73 -13.87 -11.34
CA TYR A 112 18.05 -12.87 -12.14
C TYR A 112 18.94 -11.66 -12.34
N THR A 113 18.63 -10.86 -13.36
CA THR A 113 19.25 -9.55 -13.61
C THR A 113 18.24 -8.46 -13.29
N TYR A 114 18.62 -7.47 -12.51
CA TYR A 114 17.82 -6.28 -12.25
C TYR A 114 18.07 -5.24 -13.34
N ASP A 115 17.02 -4.85 -14.08
CA ASP A 115 17.13 -3.92 -15.22
C ASP A 115 16.90 -2.44 -14.84
N GLY A 116 16.67 -2.17 -13.55
CA GLY A 116 16.32 -0.84 -13.02
C GLY A 116 14.83 -0.69 -12.69
N ASP A 117 13.99 -1.65 -13.08
CA ASP A 117 12.57 -1.72 -12.76
C ASP A 117 12.20 -3.11 -12.22
N GLN A 118 12.52 -4.16 -12.96
CA GLN A 118 12.12 -5.55 -12.70
C GLN A 118 13.32 -6.52 -12.64
N LEU A 119 13.08 -7.71 -12.09
CA LEU A 119 13.98 -8.85 -12.21
C LEU A 119 13.65 -9.65 -13.47
N VAL A 120 14.62 -9.72 -14.37
CA VAL A 120 14.52 -10.33 -15.70
C VAL A 120 15.62 -11.38 -15.90
N ASP A 121 15.62 -12.03 -17.07
CA ASP A 121 16.66 -12.96 -17.52
C ASP A 121 17.05 -14.05 -16.49
N PRO A 122 16.10 -14.91 -16.07
CA PRO A 122 16.38 -16.00 -15.15
C PRO A 122 17.39 -16.99 -15.73
N GLN A 123 18.47 -17.24 -14.99
CA GLN A 123 19.45 -18.29 -15.25
C GLN A 123 19.44 -19.29 -14.09
N GLU A 124 18.99 -20.51 -14.36
CA GLU A 124 19.03 -21.60 -13.38
C GLU A 124 20.48 -22.08 -13.21
N PHE A 125 20.94 -22.13 -11.95
CA PHE A 125 22.27 -22.63 -11.59
C PHE A 125 22.21 -24.09 -11.16
N MET A 126 21.19 -24.45 -10.39
CA MET A 126 21.03 -25.78 -9.85
C MET A 126 19.56 -26.04 -9.53
N ALA A 127 19.09 -27.25 -9.77
CA ALA A 127 17.78 -27.73 -9.35
C ALA A 127 17.88 -29.19 -8.88
N TRP A 128 17.03 -29.58 -7.95
CA TRP A 128 16.94 -30.96 -7.47
C TRP A 128 15.53 -31.30 -7.02
N ASP A 129 15.20 -32.59 -7.10
CA ASP A 129 13.91 -33.10 -6.65
C ASP A 129 13.81 -33.02 -5.12
N THR A 130 12.69 -32.49 -4.64
CA THR A 130 12.33 -32.45 -3.22
C THR A 130 11.00 -33.18 -3.03
N PRO A 131 10.97 -34.35 -2.39
CA PRO A 131 9.74 -35.13 -2.21
C PRO A 131 8.76 -34.51 -1.20
N ALA A 132 9.15 -33.45 -0.49
CA ALA A 132 8.33 -32.82 0.55
C ALA A 132 8.31 -31.29 0.47
N ILE A 133 7.24 -30.72 1.01
CA ILE A 133 7.02 -29.28 1.14
C ILE A 133 7.52 -28.71 2.48
N PHE A 134 8.26 -29.51 3.24
CA PHE A 134 8.88 -29.18 4.52
C PHE A 134 10.39 -29.30 4.42
N HIS A 135 11.11 -28.58 5.27
CA HIS A 135 12.56 -28.64 5.41
C HIS A 135 13.32 -28.32 4.12
N ALA A 136 13.02 -27.17 3.51
CA ALA A 136 13.68 -26.68 2.30
C ALA A 136 15.04 -25.99 2.58
N GLY A 137 15.35 -25.64 3.84
CA GLY A 137 16.45 -24.73 4.16
C GLY A 137 16.26 -23.38 3.43
N SER A 138 17.07 -23.14 2.40
CA SER A 138 16.94 -22.08 1.38
C SER A 138 17.52 -20.72 1.69
N ARG A 139 18.38 -20.55 2.70
CA ARG A 139 19.03 -19.26 2.96
C ARG A 139 20.22 -19.04 2.04
N LEU A 140 20.41 -17.82 1.53
CA LEU A 140 21.49 -17.45 0.63
C LEU A 140 22.35 -16.35 1.26
N ALA A 141 23.67 -16.42 1.11
CA ALA A 141 24.57 -15.34 1.47
C ALA A 141 25.77 -15.31 0.51
N ILE A 142 26.40 -14.15 0.36
CA ILE A 142 27.66 -14.04 -0.38
C ILE A 142 28.83 -14.05 0.60
N SER A 143 29.73 -15.01 0.42
CA SER A 143 30.94 -15.10 1.23
C SER A 143 31.95 -14.01 0.88
N LYS A 144 32.89 -13.78 1.79
CA LYS A 144 33.98 -12.78 1.63
C LYS A 144 34.84 -13.01 0.40
N ASP A 145 34.99 -14.26 -0.03
CA ASP A 145 35.71 -14.68 -1.23
C ASP A 145 34.80 -14.80 -2.48
N HIS A 146 33.65 -14.12 -2.45
CA HIS A 146 32.70 -13.98 -3.56
C HIS A 146 32.18 -15.33 -4.06
N LYS A 147 31.64 -16.12 -3.13
CA LYS A 147 30.93 -17.35 -3.43
C LYS A 147 29.51 -17.25 -2.93
N LEU A 148 28.59 -17.88 -3.65
CA LEU A 148 27.22 -18.04 -3.20
C LEU A 148 27.16 -19.22 -2.23
N ILE A 149 26.81 -18.95 -0.98
CA ILE A 149 26.57 -19.94 0.06
C ILE A 149 25.07 -20.18 0.15
N VAL A 150 24.66 -21.44 0.12
CA VAL A 150 23.24 -21.83 0.10
C VAL A 150 22.99 -22.89 1.16
N THR A 151 22.00 -22.70 2.02
CA THR A 151 21.55 -23.76 2.93
C THR A 151 20.45 -24.60 2.29
N THR A 152 20.45 -25.90 2.53
CA THR A 152 19.39 -26.81 2.06
C THR A 152 18.97 -27.74 3.21
N GLY A 153 17.67 -27.99 3.32
CA GLY A 153 17.15 -28.98 4.27
C GLY A 153 16.99 -30.36 3.64
N GLU A 154 16.69 -31.36 4.47
CA GLU A 154 16.68 -32.77 4.10
C GLU A 154 15.36 -33.26 3.49
N THR A 155 14.33 -32.41 3.46
CA THR A 155 13.04 -32.67 2.78
C THR A 155 12.30 -33.92 3.29
N THR A 156 12.36 -34.19 4.60
CA THR A 156 11.75 -35.35 5.29
C THR A 156 12.31 -36.74 4.91
N SER A 157 13.44 -36.76 4.21
CA SER A 157 14.25 -37.95 3.88
C SER A 157 15.55 -38.02 4.71
N ASN A 158 15.46 -38.09 6.03
CA ASN A 158 16.55 -37.83 7.00
C ASN A 158 17.98 -38.23 6.58
N MET A 159 18.20 -39.48 6.11
CA MET A 159 19.54 -40.00 5.78
C MET A 159 20.22 -39.30 4.60
N VAL A 160 19.48 -38.57 3.75
CA VAL A 160 20.06 -37.86 2.60
C VAL A 160 21.04 -36.77 3.02
N ALA A 161 20.87 -36.24 4.24
CA ALA A 161 21.80 -35.29 4.85
C ALA A 161 23.23 -35.84 4.94
N GLN A 162 23.39 -37.16 5.08
CA GLN A 162 24.68 -37.85 5.15
C GLN A 162 25.24 -38.22 3.77
N TYR A 163 24.41 -38.31 2.73
CA TYR A 163 24.87 -38.69 1.40
C TYR A 163 25.72 -37.57 0.75
N THR A 164 26.87 -37.93 0.19
CA THR A 164 27.87 -36.98 -0.34
C THR A 164 27.55 -36.41 -1.71
N GLU A 165 26.55 -36.98 -2.40
CA GLU A 165 26.15 -36.57 -3.75
C GLU A 165 24.75 -35.91 -3.78
N ASP A 166 24.00 -35.98 -2.67
CA ASP A 166 22.65 -35.43 -2.58
C ASP A 166 22.71 -33.99 -2.05
N PRO A 167 22.16 -32.99 -2.77
CA PRO A 167 22.25 -31.59 -2.35
C PRO A 167 21.38 -31.26 -1.14
N ARG A 168 20.53 -32.17 -0.65
CA ARG A 168 19.61 -31.95 0.47
C ARG A 168 20.29 -32.16 1.83
N GLY A 169 19.97 -31.32 2.81
CA GLY A 169 20.57 -31.33 4.15
C GLY A 169 22.04 -30.92 4.15
N LYS A 170 22.38 -29.88 3.41
CA LYS A 170 23.74 -29.41 3.10
C LYS A 170 23.89 -27.91 3.32
N VAL A 171 25.15 -27.47 3.41
CA VAL A 171 25.55 -26.14 2.96
C VAL A 171 26.27 -26.30 1.63
N LEU A 172 25.81 -25.60 0.60
CA LEU A 172 26.40 -25.59 -0.74
C LEU A 172 27.22 -24.31 -0.94
N ARG A 173 28.26 -24.40 -1.78
CA ARG A 173 29.12 -23.28 -2.18
C ARG A 173 29.33 -23.29 -3.69
N LEU A 174 28.89 -22.23 -4.35
CA LEU A 174 28.95 -22.01 -5.80
C LEU A 174 29.73 -20.74 -6.13
N ASN A 175 30.32 -20.66 -7.32
CA ASN A 175 30.74 -19.38 -7.89
C ASN A 175 29.51 -18.53 -8.23
N LEU A 176 29.69 -17.21 -8.34
CA LEU A 176 28.61 -16.26 -8.66
C LEU A 176 28.03 -16.44 -10.07
N ASP A 177 28.71 -17.20 -10.94
CA ASP A 177 28.21 -17.59 -12.26
C ASP A 177 27.51 -18.97 -12.27
N GLY A 178 27.42 -19.63 -11.12
CA GLY A 178 26.81 -20.95 -10.94
C GLY A 178 27.76 -22.13 -11.12
N SER A 179 29.01 -21.90 -11.52
CA SER A 179 30.01 -22.98 -11.61
C SER A 179 30.47 -23.44 -10.22
N ILE A 180 31.03 -24.66 -10.15
CA ILE A 180 31.54 -25.23 -8.90
C ILE A 180 32.96 -24.70 -8.64
N PRO A 181 33.27 -24.15 -7.45
CA PRO A 181 34.62 -23.72 -7.10
C PRO A 181 35.61 -24.89 -7.06
N ASP A 182 36.79 -24.70 -7.64
CA ASP A 182 37.86 -25.72 -7.67
C ASP A 182 38.43 -26.06 -6.27
N ASP A 183 38.24 -25.14 -5.32
CA ASP A 183 38.69 -25.25 -3.92
C ASP A 183 37.58 -25.78 -2.98
N ASN A 184 36.46 -26.27 -3.51
CA ASN A 184 35.48 -26.98 -2.69
C ASN A 184 36.08 -28.27 -2.09
N PRO A 185 35.60 -28.73 -0.92
CA PRO A 185 36.16 -29.89 -0.21
C PRO A 185 36.14 -31.18 -1.02
N VAL A 186 35.14 -31.33 -1.89
CA VAL A 186 35.01 -32.44 -2.84
C VAL A 186 35.08 -31.87 -4.26
N PRO A 187 36.11 -32.22 -5.06
CA PRO A 187 36.24 -31.72 -6.42
C PRO A 187 35.01 -32.00 -7.28
N GLY A 188 34.50 -30.97 -7.96
CA GLY A 188 33.33 -31.10 -8.84
C GLY A 188 31.98 -31.24 -8.10
N SER A 189 31.95 -31.03 -6.77
CA SER A 189 30.72 -31.00 -5.99
C SER A 189 30.46 -29.61 -5.41
N ALA A 190 29.20 -29.18 -5.41
CA ALA A 190 28.77 -27.95 -4.75
C ALA A 190 28.71 -28.08 -3.22
N ILE A 191 28.78 -29.31 -2.67
CA ILE A 191 28.64 -29.56 -1.24
C ILE A 191 29.87 -29.04 -0.49
N TYR A 192 29.62 -28.06 0.38
CA TYR A 192 30.63 -27.46 1.25
C TYR A 192 30.64 -28.09 2.63
N ALA A 193 29.46 -28.40 3.19
CA ALA A 193 29.30 -29.14 4.43
C ALA A 193 28.01 -29.99 4.39
N ARG A 194 27.93 -31.02 5.24
CA ARG A 194 26.81 -31.98 5.26
C ARG A 194 26.27 -32.27 6.66
N GLY A 195 25.16 -33.01 6.72
CA GLY A 195 24.60 -33.47 7.99
C GLY A 195 23.69 -32.46 8.65
N PHE A 196 22.88 -31.75 7.85
CA PHE A 196 21.91 -30.79 8.35
C PHE A 196 20.46 -31.27 8.11
N ARG A 197 19.57 -30.92 9.02
CA ARG A 197 18.13 -31.12 8.98
C ARG A 197 17.42 -30.00 8.23
N ASN A 198 17.41 -28.79 8.77
CA ASN A 198 16.70 -27.66 8.16
C ASN A 198 17.31 -26.30 8.58
N PRO A 199 18.51 -25.97 8.09
CA PRO A 199 19.17 -24.70 8.35
C PRO A 199 18.44 -23.56 7.64
N GLN A 200 17.84 -22.65 8.41
CA GLN A 200 17.10 -21.49 7.88
C GLN A 200 17.73 -20.15 8.25
N GLY A 201 18.71 -20.09 9.15
CA GLY A 201 19.57 -18.91 9.33
C GLY A 201 20.92 -19.11 8.65
N LEU A 202 21.48 -18.05 8.07
CA LEU A 202 22.82 -18.05 7.48
C LEU A 202 23.38 -16.64 7.57
N VAL A 203 24.61 -16.50 8.08
CA VAL A 203 25.32 -15.22 8.06
C VAL A 203 26.81 -15.44 7.80
N VAL A 204 27.42 -14.50 7.09
CA VAL A 204 28.87 -14.43 6.87
C VAL A 204 29.41 -13.26 7.68
N LEU A 205 30.32 -13.55 8.61
CA LEU A 205 30.96 -12.54 9.45
C LEU A 205 32.02 -11.74 8.65
N PRO A 206 32.41 -10.54 9.11
CA PRO A 206 33.45 -9.73 8.46
C PRO A 206 34.81 -10.43 8.33
N ASP A 207 35.12 -11.36 9.22
CA ASP A 207 36.34 -12.16 9.17
C ASP A 207 36.27 -13.34 8.18
N GLY A 208 35.07 -13.65 7.67
CA GLY A 208 34.81 -14.73 6.70
C GLY A 208 34.25 -16.00 7.33
N ARG A 209 34.08 -16.08 8.65
CA ARG A 209 33.39 -17.21 9.28
C ARG A 209 31.92 -17.23 8.86
N ILE A 210 31.38 -18.44 8.69
CA ILE A 210 30.00 -18.66 8.27
C ILE A 210 29.27 -19.34 9.42
N TYR A 211 28.11 -18.82 9.81
CA TYR A 211 27.25 -19.47 10.80
C TYR A 211 25.89 -19.78 10.21
N THR A 212 25.30 -20.90 10.63
CA THR A 212 23.89 -21.19 10.38
C THR A 212 23.10 -21.26 11.68
N ALA A 213 21.80 -21.04 11.58
CA ALA A 213 20.83 -21.40 12.61
C ALA A 213 19.88 -22.46 12.03
N GLU A 214 19.60 -23.48 12.82
CA GLU A 214 18.96 -24.70 12.34
C GLU A 214 17.83 -25.19 13.23
N HIS A 215 16.77 -25.69 12.58
CA HIS A 215 15.66 -26.33 13.25
C HIS A 215 15.98 -27.80 13.57
N GLY A 216 16.02 -28.14 14.85
CA GLY A 216 16.14 -29.52 15.31
C GLY A 216 14.80 -30.28 15.31
N PRO A 217 14.81 -31.59 15.65
CA PRO A 217 13.64 -32.45 15.64
C PRO A 217 12.76 -32.27 16.89
N ALA A 218 12.06 -31.13 16.97
CA ALA A 218 11.25 -30.73 18.14
C ALA A 218 12.04 -30.44 19.43
N THR A 219 13.34 -30.72 19.47
CA THR A 219 14.33 -30.22 20.42
C THR A 219 15.58 -29.81 19.63
N ASP A 220 16.62 -29.33 20.31
CA ASP A 220 17.96 -29.17 19.73
C ASP A 220 17.99 -28.31 18.46
N ASP A 221 17.39 -27.11 18.54
CA ASP A 221 17.70 -26.09 17.55
C ASP A 221 19.15 -25.64 17.75
N GLU A 222 19.88 -25.45 16.66
CA GLU A 222 21.33 -25.29 16.69
C GLU A 222 21.79 -23.95 16.13
N ILE A 223 22.96 -23.49 16.59
CA ILE A 223 23.83 -22.57 15.87
C ILE A 223 25.13 -23.31 15.55
N ASN A 224 25.51 -23.28 14.28
CA ASN A 224 26.64 -24.04 13.77
C ASN A 224 27.68 -23.10 13.14
N LEU A 225 28.97 -23.23 13.50
CA LEU A 225 30.08 -22.62 12.77
C LEU A 225 30.42 -23.55 11.59
N ILE A 226 30.25 -23.07 10.36
CA ILE A 226 30.37 -23.88 9.15
C ILE A 226 31.84 -24.03 8.72
N LEU A 227 32.30 -25.28 8.66
CA LEU A 227 33.66 -25.65 8.25
C LEU A 227 33.65 -26.46 6.94
N PRO A 228 34.66 -26.28 6.07
CA PRO A 228 34.75 -27.01 4.81
C PRO A 228 34.86 -28.52 5.05
N GLY A 229 33.98 -29.29 4.42
CA GLY A 229 33.94 -30.75 4.46
C GLY A 229 33.39 -31.35 5.75
N ALA A 230 32.96 -30.51 6.70
CA ALA A 230 32.47 -30.97 8.00
C ALA A 230 31.11 -31.69 7.90
N ASN A 231 30.89 -32.57 8.89
CA ASN A 231 29.66 -33.33 9.08
C ASN A 231 29.00 -32.91 10.39
N TYR A 232 27.78 -32.40 10.34
CA TYR A 232 27.02 -31.89 11.49
C TYR A 232 26.07 -32.94 12.10
N GLY A 233 26.22 -34.20 11.70
CA GLY A 233 25.68 -35.33 12.45
C GLY A 233 24.24 -35.73 12.12
N TRP A 234 23.35 -34.82 11.69
CA TRP A 234 21.96 -35.18 11.41
C TRP A 234 21.84 -36.31 10.35
N PRO A 235 21.01 -37.35 10.56
CA PRO A 235 20.06 -37.53 11.68
C PRO A 235 20.58 -38.39 12.82
N ILE A 236 21.88 -38.71 12.82
CA ILE A 236 22.47 -39.67 13.74
C ILE A 236 22.80 -38.99 15.08
N VAL A 237 23.22 -37.73 15.03
CA VAL A 237 23.51 -36.88 16.19
C VAL A 237 22.65 -35.61 16.09
N MET A 238 22.13 -35.15 17.22
CA MET A 238 21.28 -33.96 17.33
C MET A 238 21.83 -33.06 18.44
N GLY A 239 22.24 -31.83 18.12
CA GLY A 239 22.87 -30.93 19.08
C GLY A 239 24.32 -31.31 19.40
N TYR A 240 24.54 -31.92 20.56
CA TYR A 240 25.86 -32.28 21.06
C TYR A 240 26.09 -33.80 20.97
N CYS A 241 27.34 -34.23 21.04
CA CYS A 241 27.74 -35.62 21.13
C CYS A 241 27.67 -36.11 22.59
N ASP A 242 26.48 -36.13 23.17
CA ASP A 242 26.29 -36.35 24.61
C ASP A 242 25.55 -37.65 24.99
N GLU A 243 24.93 -38.34 24.02
CA GLU A 243 24.34 -39.65 24.26
C GLU A 243 25.38 -40.79 24.12
N PRO A 244 25.35 -41.82 24.99
CA PRO A 244 26.30 -42.94 24.95
C PRO A 244 26.39 -43.67 23.60
N GLU A 245 25.26 -43.75 22.87
CA GLU A 245 25.19 -44.35 21.55
C GLU A 245 25.77 -43.47 20.44
N GLU A 246 25.81 -42.15 20.62
CA GLU A 246 26.32 -41.18 19.65
C GLU A 246 27.84 -41.04 19.72
N ILE A 247 28.43 -41.08 20.92
CA ILE A 247 29.87 -40.84 21.15
C ILE A 247 30.77 -41.65 20.21
N PRO A 248 30.61 -42.98 20.03
CA PRO A 248 31.46 -43.73 19.11
C PRO A 248 31.31 -43.30 17.64
N ILE A 249 30.13 -42.81 17.25
CA ILE A 249 29.84 -42.32 15.90
C ILE A 249 30.47 -40.94 15.72
N CYS A 250 30.35 -40.07 16.71
CA CYS A 250 31.00 -38.75 16.72
C CYS A 250 32.50 -38.86 16.51
N GLU A 251 33.15 -39.79 17.21
CA GLU A 251 34.58 -40.07 17.05
C GLU A 251 34.91 -40.66 15.68
N ALA A 252 34.12 -41.63 15.19
CA ALA A 252 34.39 -42.33 13.94
C ALA A 252 34.18 -41.46 12.69
N GLU A 253 33.13 -40.63 12.69
CA GLU A 253 32.74 -39.78 11.57
C GLU A 253 33.25 -38.34 11.69
N ASN A 254 33.99 -38.03 12.77
CA ASN A 254 34.51 -36.71 13.09
C ASN A 254 33.39 -35.64 13.03
N ILE A 255 32.30 -35.91 13.78
CA ILE A 255 31.14 -35.02 13.83
C ILE A 255 31.55 -33.68 14.43
N THR A 256 31.14 -32.60 13.77
CA THR A 256 31.30 -31.23 14.23
C THR A 256 30.08 -30.86 15.05
N GLU A 257 30.27 -30.62 16.34
CA GLU A 257 29.20 -30.24 17.25
C GLU A 257 28.71 -28.80 17.01
N ALA A 258 27.47 -28.55 17.41
CA ALA A 258 26.91 -27.21 17.41
C ALA A 258 27.68 -26.28 18.37
N VAL A 259 27.82 -25.02 17.97
CA VAL A 259 28.36 -23.94 18.83
C VAL A 259 27.37 -23.63 19.96
N TYR A 260 26.09 -23.88 19.72
CA TYR A 260 25.01 -23.80 20.69
C TYR A 260 23.87 -24.74 20.27
N SER A 261 23.32 -25.48 21.22
CA SER A 261 22.04 -26.20 21.10
C SER A 261 21.07 -25.72 22.19
N THR A 262 19.78 -25.64 21.85
CA THR A 262 18.72 -25.32 22.82
C THR A 262 18.43 -26.42 23.83
N VAL A 263 18.95 -27.64 23.64
CA VAL A 263 18.84 -28.81 24.52
C VAL A 263 17.44 -29.03 25.10
N GLY A 264 16.66 -29.94 24.49
CA GLY A 264 15.35 -30.31 25.02
C GLY A 264 14.23 -29.27 24.84
N PHE A 265 14.48 -28.16 24.15
CA PHE A 265 13.48 -27.15 23.80
C PHE A 265 13.45 -26.87 22.30
N THR A 266 12.27 -26.61 21.71
CA THR A 266 12.15 -26.02 20.37
C THR A 266 11.87 -24.53 20.46
N TYR A 267 12.76 -23.73 19.91
CA TYR A 267 12.58 -22.30 19.67
C TYR A 267 12.11 -22.00 18.25
N GLY A 268 12.42 -22.87 17.28
CA GLY A 268 12.25 -22.61 15.87
C GLY A 268 13.18 -21.49 15.42
N MET A 269 14.48 -21.61 15.68
CA MET A 269 15.49 -20.61 15.28
C MET A 269 15.70 -20.66 13.75
N GLY A 270 15.44 -19.54 13.08
CA GLY A 270 15.47 -19.51 11.60
C GLY A 270 15.91 -18.18 10.98
N ALA A 271 16.13 -17.13 11.77
CA ALA A 271 16.77 -15.90 11.31
C ALA A 271 18.15 -15.78 11.97
N LEU A 272 19.16 -15.28 11.24
CA LEU A 272 20.50 -15.07 11.79
C LEU A 272 21.16 -13.84 11.18
N GLU A 273 21.70 -12.96 12.02
CA GLU A 273 22.35 -11.71 11.62
C GLU A 273 23.55 -11.43 12.53
N TYR A 274 24.61 -10.80 12.01
CA TYR A 274 25.77 -10.44 12.80
C TYR A 274 25.88 -8.92 12.90
N TYR A 275 25.54 -8.39 14.07
CA TYR A 275 25.39 -6.94 14.23
C TYR A 275 26.74 -6.25 14.46
N THR A 276 27.18 -5.47 13.48
CA THR A 276 28.44 -4.69 13.54
C THR A 276 28.20 -3.18 13.75
N GLY A 277 26.94 -2.75 13.71
CA GLY A 277 26.55 -1.35 13.85
C GLY A 277 26.78 -0.80 15.25
N THR A 278 26.61 0.52 15.39
CA THR A 278 26.82 1.24 16.65
C THR A 278 25.52 1.74 17.29
N ARG A 279 24.37 1.61 16.62
CA ARG A 279 23.08 2.09 17.15
C ARG A 279 22.59 1.24 18.32
N PHE A 280 22.99 -0.03 18.39
CA PHE A 280 22.71 -0.97 19.48
C PHE A 280 24.04 -1.47 20.08
N PRO A 281 24.71 -0.67 20.94
CA PRO A 281 26.04 -1.00 21.48
C PRO A 281 26.10 -2.36 22.19
N GLU A 282 25.03 -2.75 22.86
CA GLU A 282 24.89 -4.02 23.56
C GLU A 282 24.77 -5.23 22.63
N TRP A 283 24.50 -5.02 21.34
CA TRP A 283 24.50 -6.05 20.30
C TRP A 283 25.73 -6.00 19.41
N GLN A 284 26.61 -5.00 19.59
CA GLN A 284 27.81 -4.88 18.78
C GLN A 284 28.67 -6.13 18.89
N ASN A 285 29.02 -6.70 17.74
CA ASN A 285 29.78 -7.94 17.57
C ASN A 285 29.07 -9.19 18.12
N LYS A 286 27.74 -9.17 18.19
CA LYS A 286 26.93 -10.33 18.59
C LYS A 286 26.19 -10.94 17.41
N LEU A 287 25.98 -12.25 17.51
CA LEU A 287 25.13 -13.00 16.60
C LEU A 287 23.70 -12.88 17.11
N LEU A 288 22.80 -12.35 16.29
CA LEU A 288 21.38 -12.19 16.58
C LEU A 288 20.61 -13.30 15.89
N ALA A 289 19.85 -14.08 16.65
CA ALA A 289 18.95 -15.09 16.12
C ALA A 289 17.49 -14.73 16.41
N GLY A 290 16.64 -14.92 15.42
CA GLY A 290 15.21 -14.68 15.49
C GLY A 290 14.49 -16.01 15.45
N SER A 291 13.48 -16.14 16.31
CA SER A 291 12.77 -17.40 16.47
C SER A 291 11.32 -17.31 15.99
N LEU A 292 10.93 -18.35 15.27
CA LEU A 292 9.60 -18.54 14.75
C LEU A 292 8.66 -19.00 15.87
N LYS A 293 8.96 -20.11 16.55
CA LYS A 293 8.04 -20.74 17.51
C LYS A 293 8.08 -20.06 18.87
N SER A 294 9.25 -19.67 19.35
CA SER A 294 9.41 -19.00 20.64
C SER A 294 9.29 -17.47 20.57
N ALA A 295 9.08 -16.94 19.36
CA ALA A 295 8.71 -15.55 19.07
C ALA A 295 9.62 -14.52 19.75
N ARG A 296 10.95 -14.67 19.64
CA ARG A 296 11.91 -13.80 20.33
C ARG A 296 13.18 -13.57 19.53
N ILE A 297 13.98 -12.62 19.99
CA ILE A 297 15.35 -12.40 19.54
C ILE A 297 16.32 -12.92 20.61
N GLN A 298 17.37 -13.62 20.20
CA GLN A 298 18.48 -14.04 21.04
C GLN A 298 19.76 -13.38 20.53
N ALA A 299 20.51 -12.72 21.41
CA ALA A 299 21.82 -12.16 21.12
C ALA A 299 22.89 -13.04 21.79
N PHE A 300 23.75 -13.63 20.98
CA PHE A 300 24.84 -14.51 21.39
C PHE A 300 26.17 -13.78 21.32
N GLU A 301 26.90 -13.82 22.42
CA GLU A 301 28.29 -13.45 22.48
C GLU A 301 29.14 -14.67 22.17
N LEU A 302 29.90 -14.60 21.08
CA LEU A 302 30.79 -15.68 20.68
C LEU A 302 32.07 -15.64 21.53
N GLY A 303 32.66 -16.81 21.79
CA GLY A 303 34.02 -16.91 22.30
C GLY A 303 35.06 -16.35 21.31
N GLU A 304 36.31 -16.22 21.74
CA GLU A 304 37.38 -15.60 20.95
C GLU A 304 37.61 -16.31 19.61
N ASP A 305 37.59 -17.64 19.59
CA ASP A 305 37.67 -18.47 18.39
C ASP A 305 36.31 -18.67 17.68
N GLY A 306 35.23 -18.25 18.33
CA GLY A 306 33.83 -18.42 17.90
C GLY A 306 33.33 -19.85 17.84
N THR A 307 34.02 -20.80 18.48
CA THR A 307 33.56 -22.19 18.58
C THR A 307 32.58 -22.39 19.74
N THR A 308 32.38 -21.37 20.57
CA THR A 308 31.51 -21.41 21.75
C THR A 308 30.66 -20.15 21.85
N VAL A 309 29.51 -20.26 22.52
CA VAL A 309 28.76 -19.10 23.04
C VAL A 309 29.19 -18.84 24.49
N SER A 310 29.75 -17.67 24.75
CA SER A 310 30.16 -17.25 26.10
C SER A 310 29.01 -16.61 26.90
N ASN A 311 28.01 -16.06 26.22
CA ASN A 311 26.84 -15.43 26.84
C ASN A 311 25.65 -15.41 25.87
N GLU A 312 24.43 -15.55 26.41
CA GLU A 312 23.17 -15.43 25.68
C GLU A 312 22.25 -14.43 26.38
N ARG A 313 21.63 -13.54 25.61
CA ARG A 313 20.54 -12.68 26.10
C ARG A 313 19.35 -12.74 25.17
N GLN A 314 18.15 -12.80 25.76
CA GLN A 314 16.89 -12.86 25.01
C GLN A 314 16.20 -11.50 25.01
N TYR A 315 15.46 -11.15 23.97
CA TYR A 315 14.75 -9.88 23.81
C TYR A 315 13.39 -10.10 23.12
N PHE A 316 12.44 -9.19 23.35
CA PHE A 316 11.15 -9.09 22.62
C PHE A 316 10.30 -10.37 22.57
N SER A 317 10.34 -11.19 23.62
CA SER A 317 9.58 -12.43 23.67
C SER A 317 8.07 -12.20 23.52
N HIS A 318 7.51 -12.77 22.46
CA HIS A 318 6.11 -12.69 22.02
C HIS A 318 5.61 -11.26 21.70
N SER A 319 6.52 -10.30 21.46
CA SER A 319 6.14 -8.91 21.20
C SER A 319 5.50 -8.70 19.82
N VAL A 320 5.98 -9.41 18.78
CA VAL A 320 5.51 -9.27 17.38
C VAL A 320 5.12 -10.61 16.74
N GLY A 321 5.11 -11.68 17.53
CA GLY A 321 4.88 -13.02 17.04
C GLY A 321 6.15 -13.64 16.42
N ARG A 322 5.96 -14.40 15.34
CA ARG A 322 7.00 -15.24 14.71
C ARG A 322 7.97 -14.36 13.94
N ILE A 323 9.26 -14.39 14.27
CA ILE A 323 10.31 -13.61 13.58
C ILE A 323 11.00 -14.48 12.55
N ARG A 324 11.03 -14.02 11.29
CA ARG A 324 11.51 -14.81 10.14
C ARG A 324 12.86 -14.37 9.61
N ASP A 325 13.14 -13.07 9.63
CA ASP A 325 14.44 -12.55 9.19
C ASP A 325 14.81 -11.22 9.84
N PHE A 326 16.08 -10.87 9.71
CA PHE A 326 16.62 -9.55 10.02
C PHE A 326 17.19 -8.89 8.78
N ALA A 327 17.30 -7.57 8.81
CA ALA A 327 18.19 -6.84 7.93
C ALA A 327 18.90 -5.75 8.72
N ALA A 328 20.22 -5.83 8.86
CA ALA A 328 21.03 -4.76 9.44
C ALA A 328 21.62 -3.86 8.34
N THR A 329 21.33 -2.57 8.35
CA THR A 329 21.89 -1.61 7.40
C THR A 329 23.29 -1.15 7.83
N PRO A 330 24.12 -0.64 6.91
CA PRO A 330 25.46 -0.13 7.24
C PRO A 330 25.48 1.01 8.27
N ASP A 331 24.41 1.81 8.34
CA ASP A 331 24.26 2.87 9.35
C ASP A 331 23.74 2.36 10.71
N GLY A 332 23.63 1.03 10.86
CA GLY A 332 23.32 0.34 12.10
C GLY A 332 21.83 0.25 12.44
N ARG A 333 20.91 0.59 11.52
CA ARG A 333 19.48 0.29 11.71
C ARG A 333 19.29 -1.21 11.59
N ILE A 334 18.28 -1.74 12.24
CA ILE A 334 17.93 -3.15 12.16
C ILE A 334 16.44 -3.29 11.95
N PHE A 335 16.09 -4.10 10.98
CA PHE A 335 14.72 -4.41 10.62
C PHE A 335 14.45 -5.89 10.91
N ILE A 336 13.21 -6.21 11.23
CA ILE A 336 12.74 -7.59 11.37
C ILE A 336 11.47 -7.79 10.55
N CYS A 337 11.33 -8.95 9.91
CA CYS A 337 10.07 -9.34 9.28
C CYS A 337 9.37 -10.45 10.08
N THR A 338 8.04 -10.38 10.13
CA THR A 338 7.22 -11.39 10.79
C THR A 338 6.73 -12.47 9.83
N SER A 339 6.37 -13.63 10.37
CA SER A 339 5.82 -14.78 9.63
C SER A 339 4.63 -15.38 10.37
N ASN A 340 3.73 -14.52 10.84
CA ASN A 340 2.51 -14.85 11.56
C ASN A 340 1.43 -15.47 10.64
N ARG A 341 1.48 -15.19 9.33
CA ARG A 341 0.53 -15.72 8.32
C ARG A 341 0.98 -17.00 7.64
N ASP A 342 2.09 -17.60 8.08
CA ASP A 342 2.60 -18.85 7.52
C ASP A 342 1.76 -20.10 7.85
N GLY A 343 0.64 -19.93 8.57
CA GLY A 343 -0.25 -20.99 9.04
C GLY A 343 0.04 -21.47 10.46
N ARG A 344 1.08 -20.95 11.13
CA ARG A 344 1.55 -21.39 12.45
C ARG A 344 1.56 -20.28 13.50
N GLY A 345 0.98 -19.12 13.19
CA GLY A 345 0.71 -18.04 14.14
C GLY A 345 -0.05 -18.54 15.38
N ARG A 346 0.22 -17.93 16.53
CA ARG A 346 -0.49 -18.20 17.78
C ARG A 346 -1.10 -16.91 18.30
N TYR A 347 -2.30 -17.02 18.86
CA TYR A 347 -3.02 -15.90 19.45
C TYR A 347 -2.09 -15.02 20.32
N PRO A 348 -2.07 -13.69 20.12
CA PRO A 348 -3.02 -12.88 19.33
C PRO A 348 -2.72 -12.79 17.81
N PHE A 349 -1.70 -13.48 17.31
CA PHE A 349 -1.30 -13.45 15.89
C PHE A 349 -1.92 -14.61 15.08
N PRO A 350 -2.16 -14.44 13.77
CA PRO A 350 -2.01 -13.19 13.03
C PRO A 350 -3.10 -12.16 13.34
N THR A 351 -2.71 -10.89 13.25
CA THR A 351 -3.58 -9.72 13.21
C THR A 351 -3.98 -9.40 11.76
N GLU A 352 -4.92 -8.49 11.57
CA GLU A 352 -5.44 -8.12 10.23
C GLU A 352 -4.38 -7.51 9.31
N GLU A 353 -3.35 -6.88 9.86
CA GLU A 353 -2.29 -6.22 9.09
C GLU A 353 -0.99 -7.05 8.99
N ASP A 354 -0.96 -8.25 9.56
CA ASP A 354 0.20 -9.13 9.38
C ASP A 354 0.31 -9.60 7.91
N ASP A 355 1.48 -9.98 7.42
CA ASP A 355 2.78 -9.84 8.09
C ASP A 355 3.37 -8.44 7.93
N ARG A 356 4.31 -8.09 8.82
CA ARG A 356 4.87 -6.75 8.94
C ARG A 356 6.39 -6.77 8.90
N ILE A 357 6.95 -5.64 8.49
CA ILE A 357 8.35 -5.30 8.75
C ILE A 357 8.38 -4.23 9.83
N TYR A 358 9.20 -4.44 10.85
CA TYR A 358 9.45 -3.48 11.91
C TYR A 358 10.88 -2.98 11.85
N GLU A 359 11.09 -1.70 12.11
CA GLU A 359 12.39 -1.15 12.47
C GLU A 359 12.52 -1.18 14.00
N LEU A 360 13.62 -1.74 14.52
CA LEU A 360 13.95 -1.60 15.93
C LEU A 360 14.61 -0.25 16.17
N LEU A 361 14.21 0.37 17.27
CA LEU A 361 14.73 1.66 17.72
C LEU A 361 15.35 1.49 19.10
N HIS A 362 16.48 2.16 19.32
CA HIS A 362 17.27 2.09 20.55
C HIS A 362 17.47 3.49 21.12
N ALA A 363 17.11 3.70 22.39
CA ALA A 363 17.39 4.93 23.12
C ALA A 363 18.31 4.64 24.32
N PRO A 364 19.38 5.44 24.53
CA PRO A 364 20.29 5.26 25.65
C PRO A 364 19.63 5.52 27.01
N ALA A 365 20.17 4.91 28.07
CA ALA A 365 19.69 4.97 29.46
C ALA A 365 19.43 6.39 30.00
N GLU A 366 20.24 7.35 29.55
CA GLU A 366 20.26 8.74 30.02
C GLU A 366 19.44 9.69 29.13
N ALA A 367 18.81 9.16 28.08
CA ALA A 367 17.97 9.93 27.18
C ALA A 367 16.68 10.35 27.93
N VAL A 368 16.39 11.65 27.94
CA VAL A 368 15.20 12.22 28.60
C VAL A 368 14.20 12.60 27.50
N PRO A 369 13.12 11.82 27.31
CA PRO A 369 12.05 12.25 26.43
C PRO A 369 11.42 13.50 27.04
N THR A 370 11.09 14.49 26.21
CA THR A 370 10.44 15.71 26.68
C THR A 370 9.31 16.04 25.74
N LEU A 371 8.09 16.00 26.26
CA LEU A 371 6.91 16.42 25.53
C LEU A 371 6.67 17.90 25.81
N GLU A 372 6.65 18.70 24.75
CA GLU A 372 6.44 20.14 24.83
C GLU A 372 5.07 20.47 25.44
N GLU A 373 4.99 21.59 26.13
CA GLU A 373 3.74 22.12 26.65
C GLU A 373 3.02 22.91 25.55
N GLN A 374 1.71 22.73 25.44
CA GLN A 374 0.90 23.52 24.52
C GLN A 374 0.81 24.96 25.03
N LEU A 375 1.39 25.91 24.29
CA LEU A 375 1.41 27.32 24.68
C LEU A 375 0.06 28.03 24.49
N GLN A 376 -0.80 27.55 23.58
CA GLN A 376 -2.14 28.08 23.33
C GLN A 376 -3.13 26.96 23.00
N PRO A 377 -4.41 27.05 23.44
CA PRO A 377 -5.42 26.04 23.11
C PRO A 377 -5.66 25.89 21.61
N ASP A 378 -5.88 24.66 21.14
CA ASP A 378 -6.26 24.40 19.76
C ASP A 378 -7.77 24.59 19.59
N THR A 379 -8.16 25.44 18.63
CA THR A 379 -9.57 25.74 18.37
C THR A 379 -10.11 24.91 17.21
N VAL A 380 -11.21 24.20 17.46
CA VAL A 380 -11.96 23.39 16.50
C VAL A 380 -13.32 24.03 16.27
N TYR A 381 -13.62 24.32 15.01
CA TYR A 381 -14.91 24.87 14.60
C TYR A 381 -15.82 23.77 14.09
N ALA A 382 -16.95 23.55 14.76
CA ALA A 382 -17.90 22.48 14.41
C ALA A 382 -19.32 22.85 14.84
N ASN A 383 -20.32 22.69 13.97
CA ASN A 383 -21.71 22.95 14.36
C ASN A 383 -22.18 21.88 15.36
N VAL A 384 -23.20 22.21 16.17
CA VAL A 384 -23.76 21.25 17.14
C VAL A 384 -24.20 19.96 16.44
N GLY A 385 -23.65 18.83 16.87
CA GLY A 385 -23.89 17.50 16.29
C GLY A 385 -22.99 17.10 15.11
N ASP A 386 -22.20 18.01 14.53
CA ASP A 386 -21.20 17.67 13.51
C ASP A 386 -20.09 16.82 14.11
N VAL A 387 -19.65 15.80 13.38
CA VAL A 387 -18.45 15.01 13.73
C VAL A 387 -17.26 15.53 12.93
N VAL A 388 -16.26 16.07 13.61
CA VAL A 388 -15.04 16.62 12.98
C VAL A 388 -13.81 15.90 13.52
N LEU A 389 -12.91 15.44 12.65
CA LEU A 389 -11.62 14.87 13.05
C LEU A 389 -10.55 15.96 13.08
N HIS A 390 -10.05 16.28 14.28
CA HIS A 390 -8.95 17.22 14.52
C HIS A 390 -7.64 16.48 14.74
N HIS A 391 -6.51 17.04 14.29
CA HIS A 391 -5.18 16.44 14.42
C HIS A 391 -4.36 17.25 15.42
N LEU A 392 -4.40 16.86 16.70
CA LEU A 392 -3.67 17.52 17.77
C LEU A 392 -2.16 17.27 17.60
N ARG A 393 -1.38 18.34 17.42
CA ARG A 393 0.08 18.22 17.26
C ARG A 393 0.74 17.96 18.60
N LEU A 394 1.57 16.93 18.66
CA LEU A 394 2.40 16.58 19.80
C LEU A 394 3.87 16.73 19.40
N GLU A 395 4.67 17.41 20.23
CA GLU A 395 6.06 17.71 19.92
C GLU A 395 7.02 17.14 20.97
N ASN A 396 7.95 16.29 20.54
CA ASN A 396 9.01 15.75 21.36
C ASN A 396 10.27 16.61 21.21
N THR A 397 10.47 17.53 22.16
CA THR A 397 11.66 18.39 22.26
C THR A 397 12.81 17.72 23.03
N GLY A 398 12.61 16.48 23.49
CA GLY A 398 13.61 15.71 24.19
C GLY A 398 14.67 15.13 23.25
N ASN A 399 15.73 14.60 23.86
CA ASN A 399 16.81 13.89 23.17
C ASN A 399 16.60 12.36 23.16
N ALA A 400 15.39 11.92 23.49
CA ALA A 400 14.98 10.52 23.49
C ALA A 400 13.65 10.36 22.78
N MET A 401 13.44 9.22 22.14
CA MET A 401 12.14 8.84 21.62
C MET A 401 11.07 8.78 22.72
N LEU A 402 9.88 9.28 22.44
CA LEU A 402 8.73 9.34 23.34
C LEU A 402 7.66 8.35 22.88
N SER A 403 7.13 7.55 23.79
CA SER A 403 6.02 6.62 23.53
C SER A 403 4.76 7.10 24.24
N ILE A 404 3.70 7.36 23.48
CA ILE A 404 2.39 7.72 24.01
C ILE A 404 1.46 6.53 23.82
N ASN A 405 1.15 5.85 24.91
CA ASN A 405 0.42 4.58 24.93
C ASN A 405 -0.84 4.64 25.80
N ASN A 406 -1.10 5.80 26.40
CA ASN A 406 -2.29 6.03 27.19
C ASN A 406 -2.73 7.48 27.03
N TRP A 407 -4.04 7.68 26.92
CA TRP A 407 -4.66 8.97 26.77
C TRP A 407 -6.08 8.93 27.30
N TRP A 408 -6.60 10.08 27.72
CA TRP A 408 -7.99 10.23 28.10
C TRP A 408 -8.46 11.64 27.83
N THR A 409 -9.76 11.77 27.63
CA THR A 409 -10.43 13.06 27.54
C THR A 409 -10.97 13.47 28.90
N GLY A 410 -10.98 14.78 29.16
CA GLY A 410 -11.46 15.37 30.41
C GLY A 410 -11.90 16.81 30.18
N GLY A 411 -12.06 17.57 31.26
CA GLY A 411 -12.57 18.96 31.19
C GLY A 411 -14.08 19.06 31.29
N GLU A 412 -14.60 20.28 31.16
CA GLU A 412 -16.03 20.58 31.37
C GLU A 412 -16.93 19.90 30.33
N ASN A 413 -16.46 19.82 29.08
CA ASN A 413 -17.20 19.23 27.96
C ASN A 413 -16.50 17.97 27.40
N ALA A 414 -15.96 17.11 28.28
CA ALA A 414 -15.20 15.92 27.90
C ALA A 414 -15.93 14.97 26.93
N SER A 415 -17.26 14.93 26.97
CA SER A 415 -18.10 14.12 26.05
C SER A 415 -18.02 14.57 24.60
N ASP A 416 -17.55 15.79 24.36
CA ASP A 416 -17.56 16.42 23.04
C ASP A 416 -16.22 16.21 22.32
N ALA A 417 -15.27 15.50 22.94
CA ALA A 417 -14.02 15.10 22.35
C ALA A 417 -13.70 13.64 22.67
N MET A 418 -13.19 12.90 21.70
CA MET A 418 -12.78 11.51 21.85
C MET A 418 -11.52 11.27 21.02
N VAL A 419 -10.46 10.74 21.64
CA VAL A 419 -9.24 10.36 20.92
C VAL A 419 -9.56 9.14 20.06
N TYR A 420 -9.32 9.26 18.76
CA TYR A 420 -9.75 8.29 17.75
C TYR A 420 -8.54 7.54 17.18
N ILE A 421 -7.99 6.61 17.96
CA ILE A 421 -6.92 5.70 17.54
C ILE A 421 -7.46 4.26 17.60
N PHE A 422 -7.36 3.54 16.47
CA PHE A 422 -7.87 2.17 16.35
C PHE A 422 -6.88 1.10 16.83
N ASP A 423 -5.58 1.38 16.84
CA ASP A 423 -4.52 0.47 17.33
C ASP A 423 -3.28 1.26 17.77
N GLY A 424 -2.62 0.80 18.84
CA GLY A 424 -1.20 1.05 19.07
C GLY A 424 -0.82 2.14 20.07
N SER A 425 0.49 2.40 20.09
CA SER A 425 1.13 3.52 20.80
C SER A 425 1.64 4.50 19.75
N LEU A 426 1.46 5.80 19.99
CA LEU A 426 1.99 6.86 19.14
C LEU A 426 3.45 7.11 19.54
N TRP A 427 4.36 6.98 18.57
CA TRP A 427 5.79 7.21 18.79
C TRP A 427 6.24 8.54 18.18
N LEU A 428 7.05 9.27 18.93
CA LEU A 428 7.70 10.49 18.48
C LEU A 428 9.21 10.31 18.60
N ARG A 429 9.95 10.46 17.49
CA ARG A 429 11.42 10.54 17.51
C ARG A 429 11.87 11.76 18.31
N GLU A 430 13.11 11.77 18.77
CA GLU A 430 13.76 12.95 19.34
C GLU A 430 13.71 14.14 18.35
N ASN A 431 13.47 15.35 18.87
CA ASN A 431 13.33 16.58 18.08
C ASN A 431 12.35 16.46 16.90
N SER A 432 11.23 15.78 17.09
CA SER A 432 10.21 15.56 16.06
C SER A 432 8.80 15.79 16.59
N HIS A 433 7.83 15.86 15.68
CA HIS A 433 6.41 15.97 16.02
C HIS A 433 5.63 14.82 15.37
N ASN A 434 4.47 14.52 15.96
CA ASN A 434 3.48 13.63 15.38
C ASN A 434 2.07 14.13 15.72
N TYR A 435 1.04 13.62 15.05
CA TYR A 435 -0.34 14.08 15.22
C TYR A 435 -1.20 13.02 15.91
N LEU A 436 -1.96 13.46 16.92
CA LEU A 436 -2.95 12.66 17.64
C LEU A 436 -4.35 12.97 17.10
N PRO A 437 -5.04 12.03 16.43
CA PRO A 437 -6.40 12.25 15.96
C PRO A 437 -7.39 12.34 17.13
N VAL A 438 -8.18 13.41 17.15
CA VAL A 438 -9.23 13.68 18.13
C VAL A 438 -10.53 13.98 17.39
N GLN A 439 -11.52 13.12 17.55
CA GLN A 439 -12.86 13.36 17.08
C GLN A 439 -13.55 14.37 18.01
N CYS A 440 -14.07 15.47 17.46
CA CYS A 440 -14.84 16.48 18.17
C CYS A 440 -16.30 16.44 17.70
N THR A 441 -17.24 16.49 18.65
CA THR A 441 -18.68 16.48 18.40
C THR A 441 -19.37 17.36 19.45
N PRO A 442 -19.53 18.67 19.21
CA PRO A 442 -20.16 19.55 20.19
C PRO A 442 -21.62 19.17 20.41
N THR A 443 -22.00 19.00 21.68
CA THR A 443 -23.33 18.53 22.08
C THR A 443 -24.32 19.64 22.40
N GLY A 444 -23.88 20.90 22.40
CA GLY A 444 -24.72 22.08 22.61
C GLY A 444 -24.05 23.36 22.15
N GLU A 445 -24.77 24.47 22.22
CA GLU A 445 -24.32 25.82 21.84
C GLU A 445 -23.27 26.39 22.82
N GLY A 446 -22.65 27.52 22.45
CA GLY A 446 -21.65 28.20 23.27
C GLY A 446 -20.25 27.63 23.10
N VAL A 447 -19.21 28.45 23.26
CA VAL A 447 -17.80 27.98 23.28
C VAL A 447 -17.62 26.90 24.35
N ARG A 448 -17.09 25.74 23.95
CA ARG A 448 -16.94 24.54 24.77
C ARG A 448 -15.47 24.20 24.94
N THR A 449 -15.12 23.56 26.04
CA THR A 449 -13.73 23.14 26.28
C THR A 449 -13.65 21.69 26.70
N ALA A 450 -12.81 20.95 26.01
CA ALA A 450 -12.38 19.61 26.38
C ALA A 450 -10.87 19.61 26.56
N THR A 451 -10.37 18.64 27.31
CA THR A 451 -8.93 18.42 27.45
C THR A 451 -8.59 17.02 26.98
N VAL A 452 -7.45 16.87 26.33
CA VAL A 452 -6.84 15.59 26.01
C VAL A 452 -5.58 15.47 26.84
N THR A 453 -5.54 14.50 27.75
CA THR A 453 -4.33 14.22 28.49
C THR A 453 -3.67 12.98 27.92
N VAL A 454 -2.37 13.11 27.60
CA VAL A 454 -1.52 12.01 27.16
C VAL A 454 -0.57 11.63 28.29
N SER A 455 -0.39 10.33 28.49
CA SER A 455 0.51 9.76 29.48
C SER A 455 1.53 8.89 28.78
N PRO A 456 2.78 9.37 28.65
CA PRO A 456 3.82 8.60 27.98
C PRO A 456 4.49 7.61 28.96
N ASN A 457 4.75 6.37 28.53
CA ASN A 457 5.30 5.31 29.39
C ASN A 457 6.73 5.57 29.88
N ASN A 458 7.49 6.40 29.17
CA ASN A 458 8.91 6.62 29.44
C ASN A 458 9.22 8.02 30.00
N ILE A 459 8.20 8.80 30.38
CA ILE A 459 8.36 9.99 31.23
C ILE A 459 7.34 9.97 32.37
N ASN A 460 7.76 10.31 33.59
CA ASN A 460 6.86 10.37 34.75
C ASN A 460 6.03 11.67 34.80
N SER A 461 5.51 12.12 33.65
CA SER A 461 4.75 13.37 33.57
C SER A 461 3.73 13.34 32.45
N ASN A 462 2.46 13.44 32.82
CA ASN A 462 1.38 13.61 31.85
C ASN A 462 1.44 15.01 31.24
N ARG A 463 0.90 15.15 30.04
CA ARG A 463 0.65 16.45 29.40
C ARG A 463 -0.81 16.57 29.03
N THR A 464 -1.39 17.71 29.37
CA THR A 464 -2.80 18.00 29.11
C THR A 464 -2.88 19.12 28.09
N TYR A 465 -3.58 18.83 27.00
CA TYR A 465 -3.83 19.74 25.88
C TYR A 465 -5.27 20.22 25.97
N THR A 466 -5.49 21.52 25.78
CA THR A 466 -6.84 22.09 25.80
C THR A 466 -7.35 22.24 24.37
N ILE A 467 -8.52 21.66 24.11
CA ILE A 467 -9.24 21.80 22.85
C ILE A 467 -10.44 22.70 23.11
N VAL A 468 -10.48 23.84 22.43
CA VAL A 468 -11.63 24.73 22.38
C VAL A 468 -12.48 24.29 21.22
N ILE A 469 -13.71 23.89 21.47
CA ILE A 469 -14.68 23.54 20.43
C ILE A 469 -15.64 24.73 20.36
N ASP A 470 -15.57 25.51 19.29
CA ASP A 470 -16.41 26.68 19.08
C ASP A 470 -17.52 26.31 18.09
N PRO A 471 -18.76 26.08 18.57
CA PRO A 471 -19.93 25.95 17.70
C PRO A 471 -20.48 27.29 17.22
N ASP A 472 -20.04 28.40 17.82
CA ASP A 472 -20.55 29.73 17.55
C ASP A 472 -19.63 30.46 16.55
N PHE A 473 -19.54 30.00 15.31
CA PHE A 473 -18.64 30.58 14.29
C PHE A 473 -19.39 30.87 12.99
N PRO A 474 -18.88 31.77 12.13
CA PRO A 474 -19.48 32.00 10.82
C PRO A 474 -19.18 30.78 9.94
N ASP A 475 -20.22 30.19 9.35
CA ASP A 475 -20.09 29.01 8.48
C ASP A 475 -21.05 29.13 7.30
N VAL A 476 -20.73 28.43 6.21
CA VAL A 476 -21.59 28.36 5.04
C VAL A 476 -21.85 26.93 4.63
N THR A 477 -23.05 26.67 4.15
CA THR A 477 -23.41 25.41 3.51
C THR A 477 -24.00 25.71 2.13
N TYR A 478 -23.50 25.04 1.10
CA TYR A 478 -24.09 25.15 -0.24
C TYR A 478 -25.43 24.41 -0.28
N LYS A 479 -26.40 24.94 -1.03
CA LYS A 479 -27.72 24.31 -1.17
C LYS A 479 -27.67 23.08 -2.08
N GLU A 480 -26.70 23.04 -2.98
CA GLU A 480 -26.43 21.94 -3.89
C GLU A 480 -25.02 21.39 -3.60
N ASP A 481 -24.85 20.07 -3.63
CA ASP A 481 -23.51 19.45 -3.53
C ASP A 481 -22.77 19.51 -4.88
N THR A 482 -23.55 19.56 -5.98
CA THR A 482 -23.03 19.62 -7.34
C THR A 482 -23.98 20.40 -8.24
N ILE A 483 -23.43 21.30 -9.06
CA ILE A 483 -24.17 21.97 -10.13
C ILE A 483 -23.65 21.51 -11.48
N ARG A 484 -24.57 21.15 -12.37
CA ARG A 484 -24.28 20.79 -13.76
C ARG A 484 -24.74 21.92 -14.68
N VAL A 485 -23.88 22.34 -15.61
CA VAL A 485 -24.14 23.41 -16.57
C VAL A 485 -23.72 22.97 -17.97
N GLU A 486 -24.58 23.21 -18.95
CA GLU A 486 -24.28 22.96 -20.35
C GLU A 486 -23.97 24.27 -21.06
N GLY A 487 -22.96 24.26 -21.92
CA GLY A 487 -22.55 25.45 -22.67
C GLY A 487 -21.96 25.09 -24.01
N ALA A 488 -22.22 25.92 -25.01
CA ALA A 488 -21.59 25.73 -26.31
C ALA A 488 -20.15 26.28 -26.26
N VAL A 489 -19.20 25.63 -26.94
CA VAL A 489 -17.78 26.07 -26.93
C VAL A 489 -17.65 27.55 -27.29
N GLY A 490 -17.03 28.34 -26.41
CA GLY A 490 -16.85 29.78 -26.54
C GLY A 490 -18.07 30.65 -26.20
N ALA A 491 -19.22 30.06 -25.90
CA ALA A 491 -20.42 30.77 -25.45
C ALA A 491 -20.47 30.87 -23.91
N ARG A 492 -21.13 31.91 -23.40
CA ARG A 492 -21.35 32.10 -21.96
C ARG A 492 -22.65 31.43 -21.54
N SER A 493 -22.56 30.48 -20.62
CA SER A 493 -23.71 29.87 -19.94
C SER A 493 -23.77 30.33 -18.50
N ASN A 494 -24.82 31.08 -18.14
CA ASN A 494 -24.98 31.61 -16.79
C ASN A 494 -25.62 30.57 -15.88
N PHE A 495 -25.10 30.46 -14.66
CA PHE A 495 -25.69 29.70 -13.57
C PHE A 495 -25.43 30.42 -12.24
N SER A 496 -25.99 29.92 -11.16
CA SER A 496 -25.83 30.55 -9.85
C SER A 496 -25.61 29.52 -8.75
N ILE A 497 -24.72 29.85 -7.83
CA ILE A 497 -24.41 29.03 -6.66
C ILE A 497 -25.13 29.63 -5.46
N ARG A 498 -25.98 28.84 -4.81
CA ARG A 498 -26.68 29.27 -3.60
C ARG A 498 -26.04 28.65 -2.38
N PHE A 499 -25.90 29.46 -1.34
CA PHE A 499 -25.40 29.02 -0.06
C PHE A 499 -26.17 29.73 1.04
N ILE A 500 -26.14 29.17 2.24
CA ILE A 500 -26.77 29.73 3.43
C ILE A 500 -25.68 29.92 4.48
N ASN A 501 -25.76 31.02 5.23
CA ASN A 501 -25.01 31.11 6.49
C ASN A 501 -25.57 30.05 7.44
N SER A 502 -24.85 28.93 7.55
CA SER A 502 -25.20 27.79 8.40
C SER A 502 -24.57 27.87 9.79
N GLY A 503 -23.80 28.92 10.07
CA GLY A 503 -23.21 29.17 11.38
C GLY A 503 -24.04 30.14 12.20
N GLU A 504 -23.61 30.35 13.45
CA GLU A 504 -24.30 31.19 14.43
C GLU A 504 -23.78 32.64 14.46
N LYS A 505 -22.69 32.94 13.73
CA LYS A 505 -22.16 34.29 13.57
C LYS A 505 -22.36 34.81 12.16
N THR A 506 -22.33 36.13 12.02
CA THR A 506 -22.39 36.81 10.72
C THR A 506 -21.24 36.37 9.82
N VAL A 507 -21.57 35.93 8.61
CA VAL A 507 -20.61 35.62 7.54
C VAL A 507 -20.38 36.89 6.72
N ASP A 508 -19.14 37.24 6.47
CA ASP A 508 -18.73 38.27 5.52
C ASP A 508 -17.96 37.57 4.39
N VAL A 509 -18.61 37.39 3.24
CA VAL A 509 -17.99 36.82 2.04
C VAL A 509 -17.40 37.96 1.22
N ASN A 510 -16.10 37.90 0.96
CA ASN A 510 -15.37 38.94 0.22
C ASN A 510 -14.66 38.45 -1.04
N ASP A 511 -14.61 37.14 -1.28
CA ASP A 511 -13.99 36.55 -2.47
C ASP A 511 -14.53 35.11 -2.72
N VAL A 512 -14.27 34.56 -3.92
CA VAL A 512 -14.61 33.19 -4.34
C VAL A 512 -13.41 32.54 -5.00
N LEU A 513 -13.00 31.41 -4.43
CA LEU A 513 -11.92 30.58 -4.94
C LEU A 513 -12.48 29.46 -5.83
N ILE A 514 -11.94 29.33 -7.04
CA ILE A 514 -12.24 28.25 -7.99
C ILE A 514 -10.96 27.44 -8.21
N GLU A 515 -11.03 26.12 -8.00
CA GLU A 515 -9.89 25.20 -8.09
C GLU A 515 -10.22 23.99 -8.98
N GLY A 516 -9.19 23.34 -9.53
CA GLY A 516 -9.34 22.19 -10.42
C GLY A 516 -8.82 22.46 -11.84
N GLU A 517 -8.60 21.39 -12.61
CA GLU A 517 -7.99 21.48 -13.95
C GLU A 517 -8.82 22.32 -14.93
N SER A 518 -10.15 22.34 -14.78
CA SER A 518 -11.06 23.13 -15.61
C SER A 518 -11.48 24.46 -14.98
N ALA A 519 -10.84 24.89 -13.88
CA ALA A 519 -11.24 26.10 -13.13
C ALA A 519 -11.31 27.36 -14.00
N SER A 520 -10.43 27.50 -15.00
CA SER A 520 -10.41 28.64 -15.92
C SER A 520 -11.64 28.74 -16.83
N GLU A 521 -12.43 27.67 -16.96
CA GLU A 521 -13.67 27.63 -17.75
C GLU A 521 -14.88 28.10 -16.94
N PHE A 522 -14.72 28.36 -15.63
CA PHE A 522 -15.74 28.89 -14.73
C PHE A 522 -15.36 30.28 -14.23
N ILE A 523 -16.25 31.26 -14.35
CA ILE A 523 -15.98 32.66 -14.07
C ILE A 523 -17.01 33.20 -13.08
N VAL A 524 -16.56 33.91 -12.06
CA VAL A 524 -17.43 34.65 -11.13
C VAL A 524 -17.90 35.92 -11.83
N ASN A 525 -19.22 36.12 -11.91
CA ASN A 525 -19.86 37.26 -12.58
C ASN A 525 -20.49 38.22 -11.58
N ASP A 526 -19.76 38.56 -10.53
CA ASP A 526 -20.21 39.47 -9.49
C ASP A 526 -19.12 40.50 -9.17
N GLU A 527 -19.26 41.70 -9.73
CA GLU A 527 -18.34 42.82 -9.51
C GLU A 527 -18.44 43.39 -8.07
N HIS A 528 -19.36 42.91 -7.23
CA HIS A 528 -19.65 43.45 -5.89
C HIS A 528 -19.70 42.37 -4.81
N LEU A 529 -18.86 41.34 -4.89
CA LEU A 529 -18.86 40.20 -3.98
C LEU A 529 -18.36 40.58 -2.57
N HIS A 530 -19.20 41.33 -1.85
CA HIS A 530 -19.14 41.68 -0.44
C HIS A 530 -20.54 41.42 0.12
N THR A 531 -20.78 40.18 0.52
CA THR A 531 -22.08 39.77 1.06
C THR A 531 -21.93 39.48 2.55
N VAL A 532 -22.57 40.31 3.36
CA VAL A 532 -22.67 40.12 4.81
C VAL A 532 -24.01 39.44 5.11
N LEU A 533 -23.95 38.20 5.61
CA LEU A 533 -25.10 37.35 5.90
C LEU A 533 -25.25 37.14 7.40
N ALA A 534 -26.40 37.53 7.97
CA ALA A 534 -26.79 37.08 9.30
C ALA A 534 -27.07 35.56 9.31
N PRO A 535 -27.04 34.89 10.48
CA PRO A 535 -27.36 33.47 10.59
C PRO A 535 -28.67 33.11 9.87
N GLY A 536 -28.65 32.04 9.08
CA GLY A 536 -29.79 31.56 8.28
C GLY A 536 -30.11 32.37 7.02
N GLN A 537 -29.38 33.45 6.71
CA GLN A 537 -29.56 34.17 5.44
C GLN A 537 -28.87 33.47 4.28
N GLU A 538 -29.52 33.53 3.11
CA GLU A 538 -29.00 32.95 1.87
C GLU A 538 -28.18 33.99 1.09
N GLY A 539 -27.05 33.54 0.55
CA GLY A 539 -26.25 34.23 -0.45
C GLY A 539 -26.35 33.54 -1.81
N ASN A 540 -26.03 34.29 -2.86
CA ASN A 540 -26.04 33.79 -4.22
C ASN A 540 -24.85 34.35 -4.99
N ILE A 541 -24.13 33.49 -5.71
CA ILE A 541 -23.02 33.89 -6.58
C ILE A 541 -23.42 33.62 -8.01
N ALA A 542 -23.43 34.67 -8.83
CA ALA A 542 -23.60 34.54 -10.27
C ALA A 542 -22.29 34.02 -10.89
N MET A 543 -22.40 32.97 -11.69
CA MET A 543 -21.28 32.31 -12.35
C MET A 543 -21.55 32.17 -13.84
N GLU A 544 -20.48 32.09 -14.62
CA GLU A 544 -20.52 31.75 -16.04
C GLU A 544 -19.65 30.54 -16.31
N PHE A 545 -20.12 29.66 -17.19
CA PHE A 545 -19.34 28.59 -17.78
C PHE A 545 -19.05 28.92 -19.25
N ILE A 546 -17.77 28.93 -19.63
CA ILE A 546 -17.30 29.20 -20.99
C ILE A 546 -16.40 28.05 -21.43
N PRO A 547 -16.96 26.98 -22.02
CA PRO A 547 -16.16 25.84 -22.40
C PRO A 547 -15.20 26.17 -23.54
N VAL A 548 -13.96 25.69 -23.46
CA VAL A 548 -12.95 25.90 -24.52
C VAL A 548 -12.81 24.72 -25.48
N SER A 549 -13.38 23.56 -25.13
CA SER A 549 -13.30 22.33 -25.94
C SER A 549 -14.50 21.41 -25.72
N ILE A 550 -14.89 20.66 -26.76
CA ILE A 550 -15.84 19.54 -26.66
C ILE A 550 -15.12 18.28 -26.13
N GLY A 551 -15.84 17.41 -25.40
CA GLY A 551 -15.28 16.17 -24.87
C GLY A 551 -15.65 15.93 -23.40
N GLU A 552 -14.67 15.49 -22.62
CA GLU A 552 -14.80 15.14 -21.18
C GLU A 552 -15.45 16.26 -20.35
N GLU A 553 -16.10 15.86 -19.25
CA GLU A 553 -16.75 16.78 -18.30
C GLU A 553 -15.73 17.75 -17.70
N LYS A 554 -16.08 19.04 -17.67
CA LYS A 554 -15.25 20.10 -17.08
C LYS A 554 -15.53 20.20 -15.60
N ILE A 555 -14.61 19.76 -14.76
CA ILE A 555 -14.83 19.68 -13.32
C ILE A 555 -13.97 20.70 -12.60
N ALA A 556 -14.60 21.47 -11.70
CA ALA A 556 -13.93 22.38 -10.78
C ALA A 556 -14.64 22.37 -9.41
N THR A 557 -13.97 22.89 -8.39
CA THR A 557 -14.54 23.13 -7.06
C THR A 557 -14.60 24.62 -6.78
N VAL A 558 -15.70 25.08 -6.19
CA VAL A 558 -15.92 26.48 -5.84
C VAL A 558 -16.06 26.64 -4.33
N SER A 559 -15.37 27.62 -3.76
CA SER A 559 -15.38 27.97 -2.34
C SER A 559 -15.52 29.47 -2.13
N VAL A 560 -16.50 29.89 -1.32
CA VAL A 560 -16.56 31.28 -0.84
C VAL A 560 -15.52 31.50 0.26
N THR A 561 -14.93 32.69 0.29
CA THR A 561 -13.91 33.08 1.28
C THR A 561 -14.26 34.41 1.94
N GLY A 562 -13.64 34.68 3.10
CA GLY A 562 -14.00 35.83 3.93
C GLY A 562 -13.60 35.63 5.39
N ASN A 563 -14.53 35.88 6.31
CA ASN A 563 -14.32 35.62 7.75
C ASN A 563 -14.59 34.16 8.18
N LEU A 564 -14.61 33.22 7.24
CA LEU A 564 -14.92 31.81 7.47
C LEU A 564 -13.68 31.06 7.96
N PRO A 565 -13.69 30.49 9.18
CA PRO A 565 -12.58 29.68 9.67
C PRO A 565 -12.51 28.30 9.02
N ARG A 566 -13.60 27.83 8.38
CA ARG A 566 -13.64 26.59 7.61
C ARG A 566 -13.85 26.87 6.13
N LYS A 567 -13.05 26.21 5.29
CA LYS A 567 -13.27 26.19 3.84
C LYS A 567 -14.30 25.12 3.49
N ARG A 568 -15.38 25.53 2.82
CA ARG A 568 -16.37 24.62 2.23
C ARG A 568 -16.28 24.73 0.71
N SER A 569 -16.31 23.59 0.03
CA SER A 569 -16.26 23.52 -1.43
C SER A 569 -17.48 22.80 -1.99
N MET A 570 -17.96 23.25 -3.15
CA MET A 570 -18.99 22.58 -3.96
C MET A 570 -18.39 22.22 -5.32
N VAL A 571 -18.82 21.11 -5.91
CA VAL A 571 -18.38 20.71 -7.26
C VAL A 571 -19.24 21.40 -8.32
N VAL A 572 -18.61 21.91 -9.37
CA VAL A 572 -19.28 22.36 -10.60
C VAL A 572 -18.82 21.51 -11.77
N ILE A 573 -19.76 21.08 -12.59
CA ILE A 573 -19.52 20.20 -13.74
C ILE A 573 -20.11 20.84 -15.00
N GLY A 574 -19.23 21.15 -15.95
CA GLY A 574 -19.57 21.74 -17.23
C GLY A 574 -19.58 20.69 -18.35
N SER A 575 -20.60 20.72 -19.20
CA SER A 575 -20.68 19.91 -20.42
C SER A 575 -20.65 20.79 -21.65
N ALA A 576 -19.68 20.56 -22.53
CA ALA A 576 -19.48 21.36 -23.74
C ALA A 576 -20.28 20.79 -24.92
N LEU A 577 -21.20 21.60 -25.46
CA LEU A 577 -22.02 21.26 -26.62
C LEU A 577 -21.47 21.87 -27.91
N THR A 578 -21.73 21.23 -29.04
CA THR A 578 -21.51 21.82 -30.36
C THR A 578 -22.54 22.91 -30.64
N VAL A 579 -22.09 24.11 -31.02
CA VAL A 579 -22.99 25.14 -31.59
C VAL A 579 -23.53 24.60 -32.92
N SER A 580 -24.79 24.18 -32.96
CA SER A 580 -25.52 24.08 -34.23
C SER A 580 -26.29 25.39 -34.42
N VAL A 581 -25.85 26.21 -35.36
CA VAL A 581 -26.66 27.36 -35.81
C VAL A 581 -27.81 26.78 -36.62
N ALA A 582 -28.99 26.65 -36.00
CA ALA A 582 -30.20 26.26 -36.72
C ALA A 582 -30.69 27.45 -37.57
N GLU A 583 -30.24 27.54 -38.82
CA GLU A 583 -30.94 28.33 -39.83
C GLU A 583 -32.31 27.69 -40.07
N LYS A 584 -33.39 28.40 -39.71
CA LYS A 584 -34.73 28.08 -40.19
C LYS A 584 -34.78 28.29 -41.71
N LYS A 585 -34.56 27.23 -42.50
CA LYS A 585 -34.86 27.24 -43.93
C LYS A 585 -36.34 26.92 -44.14
N SER A 586 -37.14 27.95 -44.37
CA SER A 586 -38.49 27.82 -44.90
C SER A 586 -38.43 27.75 -46.43
N VAL A 587 -38.85 26.64 -47.04
CA VAL A 587 -39.00 26.53 -48.50
C VAL A 587 -40.49 26.53 -48.82
N THR A 588 -40.94 27.44 -49.69
CA THR A 588 -42.34 27.53 -50.13
C THR A 588 -42.40 27.23 -51.63
N GLN A 589 -43.17 26.22 -52.04
CA GLN A 589 -43.34 25.88 -53.46
C GLN A 589 -44.82 25.69 -53.79
N PRO A 590 -45.39 26.43 -54.76
CA PRO A 590 -46.79 26.30 -55.13
C PRO A 590 -47.01 25.04 -55.99
N ILE A 591 -47.96 24.19 -55.59
CA ILE A 591 -48.47 23.10 -56.42
C ILE A 591 -49.51 23.71 -57.37
N CYS A 592 -49.10 24.13 -58.57
CA CYS A 592 -50.00 24.74 -59.55
C CYS A 592 -50.63 23.69 -60.49
N ALA A 593 -51.78 23.12 -60.10
CA ALA A 593 -52.90 22.73 -60.97
C ALA A 593 -53.96 21.92 -60.18
N PRO A 594 -55.26 22.01 -60.52
CA PRO A 594 -56.27 21.13 -59.94
C PRO A 594 -56.04 19.69 -60.41
N GLN A 595 -55.76 18.79 -59.46
CA GLN A 595 -55.56 17.36 -59.69
C GLN A 595 -56.69 16.57 -59.00
N PRO A 596 -57.06 15.38 -59.49
CA PRO A 596 -58.12 14.55 -58.90
C PRO A 596 -57.78 14.11 -57.47
N ALA A 597 -58.80 13.76 -56.68
CA ALA A 597 -58.80 13.66 -55.21
C ALA A 597 -57.87 12.62 -54.56
N ASP A 598 -57.08 11.87 -55.34
CA ASP A 598 -56.33 10.71 -54.85
C ASP A 598 -54.88 10.69 -55.37
N GLN A 599 -54.13 11.80 -55.24
CA GLN A 599 -52.68 11.80 -55.50
C GLN A 599 -51.86 11.77 -54.20
N GLU A 600 -50.79 10.98 -54.22
CA GLU A 600 -49.85 10.83 -53.12
C GLU A 600 -48.67 11.79 -53.30
N VAL A 601 -48.33 12.54 -52.24
CA VAL A 601 -47.13 13.36 -52.21
C VAL A 601 -46.07 12.63 -51.39
N PHE A 602 -44.92 12.38 -52.01
CA PHE A 602 -43.77 11.76 -51.37
C PHE A 602 -42.70 12.79 -51.04
N LEU A 603 -42.19 12.73 -49.82
CA LEU A 603 -41.06 13.54 -49.37
C LEU A 603 -39.81 12.67 -49.31
N THR A 604 -38.71 13.16 -49.86
CA THR A 604 -37.39 12.55 -49.71
C THR A 604 -36.50 13.55 -49.00
N VAL A 605 -35.97 13.15 -47.85
CA VAL A 605 -35.00 13.94 -47.09
C VAL A 605 -33.69 13.16 -47.08
N PRO A 606 -32.59 13.71 -47.63
CA PRO A 606 -31.29 13.07 -47.51
C PRO A 606 -30.88 13.11 -46.03
N ALA A 607 -30.76 11.97 -45.39
CA ALA A 607 -30.38 11.90 -43.98
C ALA A 607 -29.05 11.16 -43.79
N GLU A 608 -28.21 11.70 -42.92
CA GLU A 608 -27.14 10.95 -42.26
C GLU A 608 -27.75 10.24 -41.04
N ALA A 609 -27.34 8.99 -40.82
CA ALA A 609 -27.99 8.06 -39.89
C ALA A 609 -28.08 8.61 -38.46
N GLY A 610 -29.25 8.47 -37.82
CA GLY A 610 -29.42 8.70 -36.37
C GLY A 610 -30.09 10.03 -35.97
N HIS A 611 -30.58 10.84 -36.91
CA HIS A 611 -31.29 12.08 -36.57
C HIS A 611 -32.79 11.88 -36.34
N HIS A 612 -33.32 12.49 -35.28
CA HIS A 612 -34.75 12.59 -34.96
C HIS A 612 -35.25 13.98 -35.36
N MET A 613 -36.30 14.07 -36.19
CA MET A 613 -36.75 15.32 -36.79
C MET A 613 -38.26 15.51 -36.60
N MET A 614 -38.70 16.72 -36.26
CA MET A 614 -40.12 17.07 -36.27
C MET A 614 -40.45 17.80 -37.58
N VAL A 615 -41.41 17.27 -38.34
CA VAL A 615 -41.88 17.87 -39.59
C VAL A 615 -43.25 18.48 -39.39
N GLN A 616 -43.42 19.75 -39.75
CA GLN A 616 -44.69 20.46 -39.69
C GLN A 616 -45.19 20.82 -41.08
N VAL A 617 -46.41 20.39 -41.40
CA VAL A 617 -47.09 20.72 -42.66
C VAL A 617 -48.10 21.81 -42.40
N ARG A 618 -48.02 22.91 -43.16
CA ARG A 618 -48.91 24.06 -43.01
C ARG A 618 -49.63 24.39 -44.31
N ASP A 619 -50.88 24.82 -44.20
CA ASP A 619 -51.66 25.30 -45.34
C ASP A 619 -51.16 26.67 -45.83
N MET A 620 -51.71 27.16 -46.95
CA MET A 620 -51.39 28.47 -47.50
C MET A 620 -51.69 29.66 -46.57
N PHE A 621 -52.42 29.45 -45.48
CA PHE A 621 -52.71 30.45 -44.45
C PHE A 621 -51.80 30.29 -43.21
N GLY A 622 -50.79 29.41 -43.28
CA GLY A 622 -49.82 29.17 -42.22
C GLY A 622 -50.35 28.31 -41.07
N ARG A 623 -51.55 27.73 -41.19
CA ARG A 623 -52.15 26.90 -40.15
C ARG A 623 -51.53 25.52 -40.18
N LEU A 624 -51.23 24.97 -39.01
CA LEU A 624 -50.70 23.62 -38.89
C LEU A 624 -51.78 22.63 -39.29
N VAL A 625 -51.49 21.85 -40.32
CA VAL A 625 -52.40 20.84 -40.87
C VAL A 625 -52.00 19.46 -40.38
N ASP A 626 -50.69 19.21 -40.22
CA ASP A 626 -50.17 17.96 -39.70
C ASP A 626 -48.81 18.15 -39.04
N THR A 627 -48.45 17.23 -38.14
CA THR A 627 -47.12 17.16 -37.52
C THR A 627 -46.76 15.71 -37.25
N PHE A 628 -45.57 15.31 -37.66
CA PHE A 628 -45.06 13.98 -37.35
C PHE A 628 -43.58 14.02 -37.04
N GLU A 629 -43.15 13.06 -36.23
CA GLU A 629 -41.74 12.80 -35.94
C GLU A 629 -41.20 11.80 -36.96
N TRP A 630 -39.99 12.04 -37.44
CA TRP A 630 -39.30 11.20 -38.38
C TRP A 630 -37.92 10.84 -37.85
N MET A 631 -37.64 9.54 -37.81
CA MET A 631 -36.36 8.98 -37.39
C MET A 631 -35.74 8.32 -38.61
N SER A 632 -34.61 8.85 -39.10
CA SER A 632 -33.94 8.23 -40.24
C SER A 632 -33.21 6.96 -39.82
N VAL A 633 -33.55 5.86 -40.47
CA VAL A 633 -32.73 4.63 -40.54
C VAL A 633 -32.08 4.63 -41.92
N SER A 634 -30.77 4.37 -42.02
CA SER A 634 -29.96 4.60 -43.22
C SER A 634 -30.64 4.17 -44.55
N GLY A 635 -30.93 5.13 -45.43
CA GLY A 635 -31.59 4.90 -46.72
C GLY A 635 -32.60 5.99 -47.10
N MET A 636 -33.12 5.97 -48.34
CA MET A 636 -34.24 6.83 -48.75
C MET A 636 -35.54 6.28 -48.16
N ASP A 637 -36.08 6.94 -47.15
CA ASP A 637 -37.42 6.64 -46.63
C ASP A 637 -38.47 7.54 -47.29
N VAL A 638 -39.65 6.95 -47.52
CA VAL A 638 -40.77 7.58 -48.23
C VAL A 638 -41.96 7.65 -47.27
N HIS A 639 -42.40 8.86 -46.92
CA HIS A 639 -43.57 9.06 -46.07
C HIS A 639 -44.78 9.50 -46.88
N ARG A 640 -45.94 8.89 -46.60
CA ARG A 640 -47.20 9.13 -47.31
C ARG A 640 -48.01 10.20 -46.59
N ILE A 641 -48.28 11.31 -47.26
CA ILE A 641 -49.24 12.31 -46.78
C ILE A 641 -50.57 12.08 -47.48
N ALA A 642 -51.59 11.65 -46.76
CA ALA A 642 -52.94 11.47 -47.30
C ALA A 642 -53.66 12.83 -47.40
N THR A 643 -53.83 13.36 -48.60
CA THR A 643 -54.53 14.64 -48.84
C THR A 643 -56.06 14.47 -48.93
N THR A 644 -56.66 13.57 -48.15
CA THR A 644 -58.10 13.26 -48.22
C THR A 644 -59.02 14.26 -47.52
N ALA A 645 -58.50 15.40 -47.09
CA ALA A 645 -59.33 16.55 -46.74
C ALA A 645 -58.66 17.80 -47.32
N TYR A 646 -59.46 18.72 -47.81
CA TYR A 646 -59.12 20.06 -48.31
C TYR A 646 -58.90 20.19 -49.83
N PRO A 647 -59.69 21.04 -50.52
CA PRO A 647 -59.61 21.23 -51.96
C PRO A 647 -58.37 22.06 -52.34
N SER A 648 -57.78 21.70 -53.48
CA SER A 648 -56.75 22.42 -54.27
C SER A 648 -56.21 23.72 -53.64
N GLY A 649 -55.02 23.66 -53.05
CA GLY A 649 -54.29 24.82 -52.52
C GLY A 649 -52.80 24.54 -52.38
N ALA A 650 -51.98 25.59 -52.36
CA ALA A 650 -50.53 25.47 -52.15
C ALA A 650 -50.23 25.10 -50.69
N TYR A 651 -49.28 24.17 -50.47
CA TYR A 651 -48.82 23.78 -49.15
C TYR A 651 -47.41 24.33 -48.89
N SER A 652 -47.09 24.56 -47.62
CA SER A 652 -45.72 24.88 -47.18
C SER A 652 -45.26 23.83 -46.18
N ILE A 653 -44.02 23.37 -46.32
CA ILE A 653 -43.42 22.38 -45.43
C ILE A 653 -42.25 23.05 -44.76
N SER A 654 -42.27 23.06 -43.43
CA SER A 654 -41.18 23.60 -42.62
C SER A 654 -40.49 22.44 -41.92
N ILE A 655 -39.17 22.35 -42.11
CA ILE A 655 -38.32 21.33 -41.50
C ILE A 655 -37.29 22.05 -40.65
N ALA A 656 -37.13 21.64 -39.40
CA ALA A 656 -35.99 22.03 -38.59
C ALA A 656 -34.89 20.98 -38.82
N ALA A 657 -33.96 21.26 -39.72
CA ALA A 657 -32.82 20.39 -40.03
C ALA A 657 -31.53 21.21 -40.08
N GLY A 658 -30.42 20.62 -39.61
CA GLY A 658 -29.08 21.21 -39.73
C GLY A 658 -28.41 21.00 -41.10
N SER A 659 -29.10 20.43 -42.10
CA SER A 659 -28.52 20.03 -43.39
C SER A 659 -29.37 20.42 -44.60
N ASP A 660 -28.74 20.51 -45.78
CA ASP A 660 -29.34 20.95 -47.05
C ASP A 660 -30.43 20.00 -47.56
N VAL A 661 -31.70 20.37 -47.37
CA VAL A 661 -32.85 19.62 -47.90
C VAL A 661 -33.11 20.01 -49.37
N ARG A 662 -33.17 19.02 -50.27
CA ARG A 662 -33.63 19.20 -51.67
C ARG A 662 -34.95 18.47 -51.90
N PHE A 663 -35.92 19.14 -52.52
CA PHE A 663 -37.19 18.55 -52.91
C PHE A 663 -37.11 18.01 -54.35
N VAL A 664 -37.57 16.77 -54.59
CA VAL A 664 -37.77 16.21 -55.93
C VAL A 664 -39.20 15.68 -56.02
N PRO A 665 -40.09 16.30 -56.82
CA PRO A 665 -41.44 15.76 -56.99
C PRO A 665 -41.39 14.48 -57.84
N MET A 666 -41.88 13.37 -57.29
CA MET A 666 -42.24 12.20 -58.08
C MET A 666 -43.75 12.13 -58.25
N ILE A 667 -44.21 12.31 -59.48
CA ILE A 667 -45.60 12.05 -59.85
C ILE A 667 -45.70 10.55 -60.14
N VAL A 668 -46.21 9.77 -59.20
CA VAL A 668 -46.60 8.38 -59.48
C VAL A 668 -48.03 8.42 -60.01
N ARG A 669 -48.20 8.14 -61.31
CA ARG A 669 -49.53 7.81 -61.84
C ARG A 669 -49.84 6.37 -61.44
N HIS A 670 -50.90 6.17 -60.68
CA HIS A 670 -51.65 4.92 -60.68
C HIS A 670 -53.05 5.16 -61.20
#